data_AF-A0A177N6D8-F1
#
_entry.id   AF-A0A177N6D8-F1
#
_cell.length_a   1.000
_cell.length_b   1.000
_cell.length_c   1.000
_cell.angle_alpha   90.00
_cell.angle_beta   90.00
_cell.angle_gamma   90.00
#
_symmetry.space_group_name_H-M   'P 1'
#
loop_
_entity.id
_entity.type
_entity.pdbx_description
1 polymer ?
#
loop_
_entity_poly.entity_id
_entity_poly.type
_entity_poly.pdbx_seq_one_letter_code
_entity_poly.pdbx_strand_id
1 'polypeptide(L)'
;MAKQNYKKLITQAQELIDQTQPSGTPADSAADKCLMLSKQLYQQGEVRVSRQLLVKARELLKQQGEACLAKTALDETETLTLTKRLKNVDEHALARELLQKLLAQGCSDDLAIKATQQLALNTYKDGELPPDERYSQALTILEGIGLRSSDCKDPETLGQAGAIYKRKFNRSGRLEDLQAAHYFYQRGWTKNPQQDMGYCGINAAFILDKLAHRAHVNAAREKIPDTECESLRKQAGDLRKQLLADLPNYATVQDQNILQQWWFLVSMAEAAFGLGQWDEAGKWLELAKNTEHFEWEQQTTTQQLVAIARMHGFVPPAEGQSAKDWAAPWQALSLLLGADAPASFECFRGKVGLALSGGGFRASLYHLGVLARLAEVDALRSVEVLSTVSGGSIVGAHYYLALRKMLMEKTDAEISRDDYIKLVREVITQFFNGVSKNLRVRALASLPDNFKMLFQSGYGRSNRMGELYESYFYQQVEAYQVATDGLPNMRPMHDLRIHPLTADQLGNTTFTDENFRPQQANWRRRSKVPTLLLNTTSLNSGHNWHFTASFMGEPPGLTGQDIDMNQRYRRLYYWQAPTEKLKHYPLGYAVAASAGVPALFDPLELEDLYPDRTIRLVDGGVHDNQGVAGLLDESCDLILCSDASGQMDDQASPKKSALSVFFRSDSILQDRVREAQYQDLEAKAKNNALQGLFFIHLKQDLHSDPLDWIQCDNPTPEPQRPHCTDYGIDRGQQRRLAQVRTDLDTFTEVEAYALMASGYAMTKHQLSELDRQHQDLQLNGHWADFDIQAPAQDWPFSSIAPILAADPEAGDSKAKDLAMQLNASSLLAGKAFVLIPTLKYAFIACGLLLLALLIYWIKQNWLDNTTITLGVASITTAIIITLVGVLLPFGKYLQPLDTARKWIGLAVLGTVGWVLANLHLKFFDQWFKQRGKLQRLLDL
;
A
#
# COMPACT_ATOMS: atom_id res chain seq x y z
N MET A 1 12.26 -38.97 -25.50
CA MET A 1 12.22 -37.75 -26.34
C MET A 1 11.94 -36.48 -25.52
N ALA A 2 10.83 -36.35 -24.78
CA ALA A 2 10.53 -35.14 -23.97
C ALA A 2 11.66 -34.72 -22.98
N LYS A 3 12.19 -35.66 -22.17
CA LYS A 3 13.32 -35.39 -21.26
C LYS A 3 14.64 -35.02 -21.96
N GLN A 4 14.87 -35.51 -23.18
CA GLN A 4 16.07 -35.18 -23.97
C GLN A 4 15.94 -33.79 -24.60
N ASN A 5 14.74 -33.42 -25.06
CA ASN A 5 14.46 -32.08 -25.57
C ASN A 5 14.58 -31.03 -24.44
N TYR A 6 14.05 -31.32 -23.26
CA TYR A 6 14.19 -30.46 -22.07
C TYR A 6 15.66 -30.18 -21.71
N LYS A 7 16.48 -31.23 -21.56
CA LYS A 7 17.91 -31.06 -21.25
C LYS A 7 18.63 -30.20 -22.29
N LYS A 8 18.32 -30.40 -23.57
CA LYS A 8 18.88 -29.60 -24.67
C LYS A 8 18.49 -28.12 -24.54
N LEU A 9 17.21 -27.83 -24.29
CA LEU A 9 16.73 -26.45 -24.12
C LEU A 9 17.38 -25.77 -22.91
N ILE A 10 17.52 -26.47 -21.78
CA ILE A 10 18.20 -25.96 -20.58
C ILE A 10 19.68 -25.64 -20.89
N THR A 11 20.40 -26.55 -21.55
CA THR A 11 21.80 -26.29 -21.92
C THR A 11 21.93 -25.06 -22.81
N GLN A 12 21.09 -24.95 -23.84
CA GLN A 12 21.07 -23.77 -24.74
C GLN A 12 20.70 -22.48 -24.01
N ALA A 13 19.76 -22.55 -23.07
CA ALA A 13 19.36 -21.41 -22.26
C ALA A 13 20.49 -20.94 -21.33
N GLN A 14 21.14 -21.88 -20.64
CA GLN A 14 22.24 -21.57 -19.73
C GLN A 14 23.42 -20.96 -20.49
N GLU A 15 23.75 -21.47 -21.68
CA GLU A 15 24.78 -20.88 -22.55
C GLU A 15 24.49 -19.41 -22.88
N LEU A 16 23.23 -19.03 -23.10
CA LEU A 16 22.85 -17.64 -23.38
C LEU A 16 22.83 -16.74 -22.14
N ILE A 17 22.43 -17.31 -20.99
CA ILE A 17 22.42 -16.60 -19.70
C ILE A 17 23.85 -16.27 -19.28
N ASP A 18 24.76 -17.25 -19.36
CA ASP A 18 26.16 -17.12 -18.90
C ASP A 18 27.04 -16.25 -19.82
N GLN A 19 26.62 -16.04 -21.08
CA GLN A 19 27.36 -15.19 -22.01
C GLN A 19 27.39 -13.73 -21.54
N THR A 20 28.58 -13.27 -21.13
CA THR A 20 28.84 -11.91 -20.65
C THR A 20 28.91 -10.88 -21.78
N GLN A 21 29.21 -11.29 -23.02
CA GLN A 21 29.07 -10.51 -24.26
C GLN A 21 28.82 -11.43 -25.47
N PRO A 22 28.06 -11.00 -26.51
CA PRO A 22 27.85 -11.82 -27.69
C PRO A 22 29.13 -11.87 -28.53
N SER A 23 29.97 -12.88 -28.32
CA SER A 23 31.10 -13.16 -29.21
C SER A 23 30.58 -13.71 -30.54
N GLY A 24 30.66 -12.91 -31.61
CA GLY A 24 30.49 -13.36 -32.99
C GLY A 24 29.07 -13.71 -33.45
N THR A 25 28.04 -13.51 -32.63
CA THR A 25 26.63 -13.66 -33.03
C THR A 25 25.97 -12.28 -33.06
N PRO A 26 25.27 -11.86 -34.13
CA PRO A 26 24.57 -10.58 -34.17
C PRO A 26 23.64 -10.46 -32.97
N ALA A 27 23.66 -9.32 -32.27
CA ALA A 27 22.90 -9.10 -31.02
C ALA A 27 21.39 -9.34 -31.19
N ASP A 28 20.84 -9.08 -32.38
CA ASP A 28 19.45 -9.40 -32.77
C ASP A 28 19.14 -10.90 -32.61
N SER A 29 20.06 -11.78 -33.03
CA SER A 29 19.88 -13.22 -32.96
C SER A 29 19.89 -13.74 -31.51
N ALA A 30 20.61 -13.08 -30.60
CA ALA A 30 20.70 -13.51 -29.20
C ALA A 30 19.42 -13.18 -28.41
N ALA A 31 18.88 -11.96 -28.55
CA ALA A 31 17.65 -11.56 -27.89
C ALA A 31 16.45 -12.39 -28.37
N ASP A 32 16.33 -12.62 -29.69
CA ASP A 32 15.26 -13.43 -30.27
C ASP A 32 15.35 -14.90 -29.81
N LYS A 33 16.56 -15.47 -29.71
CA LYS A 33 16.76 -16.81 -29.11
C LYS A 33 16.35 -16.85 -27.65
N CYS A 34 16.67 -15.82 -26.86
CA CYS A 34 16.26 -15.75 -25.45
C CYS A 34 14.72 -15.73 -25.33
N LEU A 35 14.03 -14.91 -26.12
CA LEU A 35 12.57 -14.84 -26.13
C LEU A 35 11.93 -16.16 -26.56
N MET A 36 12.46 -16.80 -27.62
CA MET A 36 11.97 -18.10 -28.10
C MET A 36 12.14 -19.20 -27.04
N LEU A 37 13.35 -19.36 -26.50
CA LEU A 37 13.63 -20.36 -25.47
C LEU A 37 12.83 -20.09 -24.18
N SER A 38 12.62 -18.82 -23.83
CA SER A 38 11.80 -18.43 -22.69
C SER A 38 10.36 -18.95 -22.83
N LYS A 39 9.73 -18.77 -23.99
CA LYS A 39 8.38 -19.31 -24.27
C LYS A 39 8.35 -20.84 -24.22
N GLN A 40 9.33 -21.49 -24.84
CA GLN A 40 9.40 -22.95 -24.91
C GLN A 40 9.62 -23.58 -23.52
N LEU A 41 10.47 -22.97 -22.69
CA LEU A 41 10.71 -23.42 -21.32
C LEU A 41 9.51 -23.14 -20.42
N TYR A 42 8.87 -21.97 -20.56
CA TYR A 42 7.63 -21.64 -19.83
C TYR A 42 6.53 -22.66 -20.13
N GLN A 43 6.33 -22.99 -21.41
CA GLN A 43 5.36 -24.00 -21.85
C GLN A 43 5.64 -25.38 -21.26
N GLN A 44 6.90 -25.73 -21.01
CA GLN A 44 7.29 -26.99 -20.35
C GLN A 44 7.19 -26.95 -18.82
N GLY A 45 6.80 -25.82 -18.22
CA GLY A 45 6.70 -25.63 -16.78
C GLY A 45 8.00 -25.15 -16.12
N GLU A 46 9.05 -24.85 -16.88
CA GLU A 46 10.32 -24.32 -16.37
C GLU A 46 10.30 -22.79 -16.29
N VAL A 47 9.84 -22.29 -15.15
CA VAL A 47 9.64 -20.86 -14.91
C VAL A 47 10.95 -20.14 -14.58
N ARG A 48 11.88 -20.80 -13.87
CA ARG A 48 13.10 -20.15 -13.37
C ARG A 48 13.99 -19.72 -14.52
N VAL A 49 14.31 -20.66 -15.40
CA VAL A 49 15.18 -20.39 -16.55
C VAL A 49 14.46 -19.51 -17.58
N SER A 50 13.15 -19.67 -17.74
CA SER A 50 12.36 -18.79 -18.60
C SER A 50 12.44 -17.32 -18.17
N ARG A 51 12.31 -17.02 -16.88
CA ARG A 51 12.44 -15.65 -16.34
C ARG A 51 13.86 -15.10 -16.46
N GLN A 52 14.89 -15.91 -16.23
CA GLN A 52 16.29 -15.51 -16.45
C GLN A 52 16.54 -15.10 -17.91
N LEU A 53 16.01 -15.86 -18.87
CA LEU A 53 16.08 -15.51 -20.29
C LEU A 53 15.33 -14.21 -20.61
N LEU A 54 14.17 -13.95 -19.99
CA LEU A 54 13.45 -12.68 -20.19
C LEU A 54 14.25 -11.49 -19.65
N VAL A 55 14.91 -11.64 -18.50
CA VAL A 55 15.80 -10.60 -17.95
C VAL A 55 16.96 -10.35 -18.91
N LYS A 56 17.62 -11.40 -19.40
CA LYS A 56 18.70 -11.29 -20.38
C LYS A 56 18.23 -10.63 -21.68
N ALA A 57 17.07 -11.04 -22.20
CA ALA A 57 16.47 -10.43 -23.38
C ALA A 57 16.18 -8.94 -23.18
N ARG A 58 15.63 -8.57 -22.01
CA ARG A 58 15.36 -7.17 -21.64
C ARG A 58 16.64 -6.33 -21.63
N GLU A 59 17.71 -6.84 -21.02
CA GLU A 59 19.02 -6.15 -21.00
C GLU A 59 19.57 -5.93 -22.41
N LEU A 60 19.59 -6.97 -23.25
CA LEU A 60 20.08 -6.90 -24.63
C LEU A 60 19.25 -5.92 -25.48
N LEU A 61 17.92 -6.00 -25.38
CA LEU A 61 17.02 -5.14 -26.14
C LEU A 61 17.10 -3.69 -25.69
N LYS A 62 17.27 -3.44 -24.38
CA LYS A 62 17.45 -2.09 -23.85
C LYS A 62 18.72 -1.45 -24.40
N GLN A 63 19.85 -2.18 -24.38
CA GLN A 63 21.11 -1.69 -24.96
C GLN A 63 20.97 -1.40 -26.47
N GLN A 64 20.28 -2.27 -27.21
CA GLN A 64 19.98 -2.04 -28.63
C GLN A 64 19.10 -0.81 -28.85
N GLY A 65 18.06 -0.64 -28.04
CA GLY A 65 17.15 0.51 -28.11
C GLY A 65 17.86 1.83 -27.82
N GLU A 66 18.69 1.88 -26.78
CA GLU A 66 19.50 3.07 -26.44
C GLU A 66 20.49 3.41 -27.56
N ALA A 67 21.18 2.40 -28.12
CA ALA A 67 22.08 2.59 -29.26
C ALA A 67 21.34 3.06 -30.52
N CYS A 68 20.16 2.52 -30.79
CA CYS A 68 19.32 2.93 -31.92
C CYS A 68 18.83 4.37 -31.73
N LEU A 69 18.37 4.73 -30.53
CA LEU A 69 17.91 6.07 -30.19
C LEU A 69 19.02 7.12 -30.36
N ALA A 70 20.28 6.76 -30.14
CA ALA A 70 21.43 7.62 -30.35
C ALA A 70 21.81 7.86 -31.83
N LYS A 71 21.30 7.06 -32.79
CA LYS A 71 21.57 7.25 -34.23
C LYS A 71 21.02 8.60 -34.72
N THR A 72 21.60 9.19 -35.76
CA THR A 72 21.11 10.48 -36.30
C THR A 72 19.75 10.32 -37.00
N ALA A 73 19.60 9.24 -37.78
CA ALA A 73 18.35 8.85 -38.43
C ALA A 73 18.00 7.41 -38.08
N LEU A 74 16.71 7.12 -37.98
CA LEU A 74 16.16 5.80 -37.69
C LEU A 74 15.72 5.12 -38.99
N ASP A 75 15.99 3.81 -39.09
CA ASP A 75 15.40 2.96 -40.12
C ASP A 75 13.98 2.54 -39.68
N GLU A 76 12.99 2.74 -40.56
CA GLU A 76 11.58 2.51 -40.23
C GLU A 76 11.29 1.05 -39.84
N THR A 77 11.87 0.10 -40.56
CA THR A 77 11.59 -1.33 -40.39
C THR A 77 12.34 -1.90 -39.18
N GLU A 78 13.62 -1.53 -39.02
CA GLU A 78 14.43 -1.89 -37.84
C GLU A 78 13.77 -1.36 -36.56
N THR A 79 13.34 -0.09 -36.58
CA THR A 79 12.73 0.56 -35.41
C THR A 79 11.39 -0.07 -35.03
N LEU A 80 10.52 -0.36 -36.01
CA LEU A 80 9.24 -1.03 -35.73
C LEU A 80 9.44 -2.46 -35.21
N THR A 81 10.44 -3.17 -35.73
CA THR A 81 10.80 -4.50 -35.22
C THR A 81 11.31 -4.44 -33.78
N LEU A 82 12.23 -3.51 -33.50
CA LEU A 82 12.83 -3.34 -32.19
C LEU A 82 11.79 -2.90 -31.15
N THR A 83 10.93 -1.95 -31.47
CA THR A 83 9.87 -1.47 -30.56
C THR A 83 8.87 -2.57 -30.21
N LYS A 84 8.53 -3.46 -31.17
CA LYS A 84 7.74 -4.67 -30.90
C LYS A 84 8.44 -5.61 -29.92
N ARG A 85 9.76 -5.78 -30.03
CA ARG A 85 10.55 -6.61 -29.09
C ARG A 85 10.62 -5.97 -27.70
N LEU A 86 10.91 -4.66 -27.61
CA LEU A 86 10.92 -3.90 -26.36
C LEU A 86 9.59 -3.99 -25.60
N LYS A 87 8.47 -3.88 -26.33
CA LYS A 87 7.12 -4.07 -25.78
C LYS A 87 6.96 -5.43 -25.10
N ASN A 88 7.48 -6.51 -25.69
CA ASN A 88 7.34 -7.87 -25.16
C ASN A 88 8.15 -8.10 -23.86
N VAL A 89 9.10 -7.21 -23.53
CA VAL A 89 9.91 -7.26 -22.31
C VAL A 89 9.59 -6.09 -21.35
N ASP A 90 8.44 -5.44 -21.54
CA ASP A 90 7.93 -4.36 -20.67
C ASP A 90 8.85 -3.12 -20.64
N GLU A 91 9.44 -2.77 -21.79
CA GLU A 91 10.26 -1.56 -22.02
C GLU A 91 9.49 -0.51 -22.85
N HIS A 92 8.31 -0.12 -22.36
CA HIS A 92 7.41 0.79 -23.06
C HIS A 92 7.95 2.21 -23.24
N ALA A 93 8.67 2.75 -22.25
CA ALA A 93 9.23 4.10 -22.31
C ALA A 93 10.23 4.27 -23.46
N LEU A 94 11.20 3.35 -23.57
CA LEU A 94 12.20 3.37 -24.63
C LEU A 94 11.58 3.12 -26.01
N ALA A 95 10.60 2.21 -26.11
CA ALA A 95 9.85 1.99 -27.34
C ALA A 95 9.09 3.26 -27.77
N ARG A 96 8.47 3.98 -26.82
CA ARG A 96 7.79 5.26 -27.07
C ARG A 96 8.75 6.31 -27.60
N GLU A 97 9.91 6.51 -26.97
CA GLU A 97 10.92 7.48 -27.41
C GLU A 97 11.41 7.22 -28.84
N LEU A 98 11.69 5.95 -29.17
CA LEU A 98 12.07 5.55 -30.53
C LEU A 98 10.97 5.86 -31.56
N LEU A 99 9.71 5.56 -31.25
CA LEU A 99 8.57 5.80 -32.14
C LEU A 99 8.28 7.29 -32.32
N GLN A 100 8.42 8.09 -31.25
CA GLN A 100 8.30 9.55 -31.33
C GLN A 100 9.36 10.13 -32.27
N LYS A 101 10.62 9.69 -32.12
CA LYS A 101 11.71 10.12 -33.00
C LYS A 101 11.49 9.69 -34.45
N LEU A 102 11.02 8.46 -34.67
CA LEU A 102 10.74 7.94 -36.01
C LEU A 102 9.65 8.75 -36.72
N LEU A 103 8.54 9.01 -36.05
CA LEU A 103 7.44 9.79 -36.63
C LEU A 103 7.83 11.26 -36.86
N ALA A 104 8.65 11.85 -35.98
CA ALA A 104 9.16 13.20 -36.15
C ALA A 104 10.14 13.34 -37.34
N GLN A 105 10.89 12.28 -37.65
CA GLN A 105 11.76 12.22 -38.83
C GLN A 105 10.98 12.16 -40.16
N GLY A 106 9.74 11.65 -40.12
CA GLY A 106 8.97 11.27 -41.30
C GLY A 106 9.10 9.77 -41.55
N CYS A 107 7.96 9.12 -41.76
CA CYS A 107 7.83 7.69 -42.01
C CYS A 107 6.97 7.47 -43.27
N SER A 108 7.25 6.43 -44.05
CA SER A 108 6.42 6.05 -45.21
C SER A 108 4.94 5.87 -44.83
N ASP A 109 4.03 6.26 -45.73
CA ASP A 109 2.58 6.27 -45.47
C ASP A 109 2.06 4.89 -44.99
N ASP A 110 2.58 3.80 -45.56
CA ASP A 110 2.21 2.42 -45.22
C ASP A 110 2.62 2.00 -43.79
N LEU A 111 3.69 2.61 -43.25
CA LEU A 111 4.23 2.31 -41.92
C LEU A 111 3.84 3.35 -40.87
N ALA A 112 3.50 4.58 -41.28
CA ALA A 112 3.13 5.67 -40.40
C ALA A 112 1.93 5.32 -39.50
N ILE A 113 0.91 4.64 -40.04
CA ILE A 113 -0.25 4.17 -39.25
C ILE A 113 0.20 3.18 -38.18
N LYS A 114 1.01 2.17 -38.55
CA LYS A 114 1.51 1.15 -37.62
C LYS A 114 2.41 1.76 -36.54
N ALA A 115 3.29 2.68 -36.92
CA ALA A 115 4.14 3.43 -35.99
C ALA A 115 3.31 4.25 -35.01
N THR A 116 2.25 4.92 -35.49
CA THR A 116 1.32 5.69 -34.66
C THR A 116 0.54 4.81 -33.68
N GLN A 117 0.04 3.66 -34.14
CA GLN A 117 -0.62 2.66 -33.28
C GLN A 117 0.33 2.10 -32.22
N GLN A 118 1.58 1.77 -32.58
CA GLN A 118 2.57 1.33 -31.60
C GLN A 118 2.95 2.46 -30.64
N LEU A 119 2.96 3.71 -31.09
CA LEU A 119 3.25 4.86 -30.24
C LEU A 119 2.13 5.03 -29.21
N ALA A 120 0.87 4.99 -29.63
CA ALA A 120 -0.28 5.05 -28.73
C ALA A 120 -0.24 3.91 -27.69
N LEU A 121 0.03 2.67 -28.14
CA LEU A 121 0.15 1.50 -27.27
C LEU A 121 1.22 1.69 -26.20
N ASN A 122 2.44 2.02 -26.63
CA ASN A 122 3.55 2.21 -25.69
C ASN A 122 3.33 3.44 -24.81
N THR A 123 2.55 4.43 -25.24
CA THR A 123 2.17 5.58 -24.41
C THR A 123 1.22 5.17 -23.28
N TYR A 124 0.07 4.54 -23.56
CA TYR A 124 -0.87 4.22 -22.49
C TYR A 124 -0.38 3.10 -21.55
N LYS A 125 0.62 2.31 -22.00
CA LYS A 125 1.29 1.28 -21.20
C LYS A 125 2.53 1.78 -20.44
N ASP A 126 3.05 2.96 -20.77
CA ASP A 126 4.21 3.53 -20.09
C ASP A 126 3.88 3.83 -18.62
N GLY A 127 4.49 3.06 -17.71
CA GLY A 127 4.34 3.23 -16.26
C GLY A 127 5.07 4.46 -15.70
N GLU A 128 5.94 5.08 -16.49
CA GLU A 128 6.68 6.29 -16.09
C GLU A 128 5.87 7.57 -16.35
N LEU A 129 4.79 7.49 -17.12
CA LEU A 129 3.87 8.60 -17.38
C LEU A 129 2.70 8.62 -16.39
N PRO A 130 2.21 9.82 -16.02
CA PRO A 130 0.97 9.93 -15.24
C PRO A 130 -0.21 9.26 -15.97
N PRO A 131 -1.10 8.52 -15.28
CA PRO A 131 -2.12 7.75 -15.97
C PRO A 131 -3.12 8.59 -16.77
N ASP A 132 -3.59 9.74 -16.26
CA ASP A 132 -4.56 10.57 -17.00
C ASP A 132 -3.93 11.22 -18.23
N GLU A 133 -2.66 11.62 -18.11
CA GLU A 133 -1.87 12.18 -19.19
C GLU A 133 -1.62 11.13 -20.27
N ARG A 134 -1.11 9.94 -19.91
CA ARG A 134 -0.79 8.90 -20.90
C ARG A 134 -2.03 8.37 -21.62
N TYR A 135 -3.19 8.31 -20.95
CA TYR A 135 -4.44 7.91 -21.61
C TYR A 135 -4.94 8.98 -22.57
N SER A 136 -4.86 10.26 -22.19
CA SER A 136 -5.31 11.38 -23.05
C SER A 136 -4.36 11.59 -24.23
N GLN A 137 -3.05 11.48 -24.01
CA GLN A 137 -2.03 11.51 -25.06
C GLN A 137 -2.20 10.34 -26.03
N ALA A 138 -2.39 9.11 -25.55
CA ALA A 138 -2.60 7.96 -26.42
C ALA A 138 -3.87 8.10 -27.30
N LEU A 139 -4.97 8.63 -26.74
CA LEU A 139 -6.16 8.95 -27.54
C LEU A 139 -5.86 10.02 -28.60
N THR A 140 -5.13 11.07 -28.24
CA THR A 140 -4.72 12.13 -29.18
C THR A 140 -3.84 11.58 -30.30
N ILE A 141 -2.92 10.66 -30.00
CA ILE A 141 -2.09 9.97 -30.99
C ILE A 141 -2.98 9.19 -31.98
N LEU A 142 -3.97 8.44 -31.48
CA LEU A 142 -4.92 7.70 -32.34
C LEU A 142 -5.85 8.62 -33.14
N GLU A 143 -6.18 9.81 -32.63
CA GLU A 143 -6.93 10.82 -33.40
C GLU A 143 -6.17 11.28 -34.65
N GLY A 144 -4.84 11.34 -34.58
CA GLY A 144 -3.98 11.66 -35.72
C GLY A 144 -4.12 10.70 -36.90
N ILE A 145 -4.60 9.48 -36.67
CA ILE A 145 -4.91 8.46 -37.70
C ILE A 145 -6.41 8.19 -37.83
N GLY A 146 -7.24 9.16 -37.41
CA GLY A 146 -8.67 9.16 -37.71
C GLY A 146 -9.55 8.37 -36.75
N LEU A 147 -9.14 8.10 -35.51
CA LEU A 147 -9.94 7.36 -34.51
C LEU A 147 -11.44 7.76 -34.47
N ARG A 148 -11.72 9.07 -34.46
CA ARG A 148 -13.09 9.61 -34.39
C ARG A 148 -13.74 9.87 -35.76
N SER A 149 -13.03 9.64 -36.87
CA SER A 149 -13.64 9.70 -38.20
C SER A 149 -14.68 8.60 -38.34
N SER A 150 -15.83 8.90 -38.98
CA SER A 150 -16.85 7.90 -39.32
C SER A 150 -16.31 6.80 -40.24
N ASP A 151 -15.23 7.08 -40.96
CA ASP A 151 -14.64 6.20 -41.96
C ASP A 151 -13.52 5.31 -41.40
N CYS A 152 -13.09 5.51 -40.15
CA CYS A 152 -12.11 4.62 -39.54
C CYS A 152 -12.73 3.22 -39.32
N LYS A 153 -12.15 2.22 -39.99
CA LYS A 153 -12.56 0.81 -39.93
C LYS A 153 -11.42 -0.08 -39.44
N ASP A 154 -10.29 0.51 -39.03
CA ASP A 154 -9.13 -0.24 -38.58
C ASP A 154 -9.36 -0.77 -37.15
N PRO A 155 -9.43 -2.10 -36.96
CA PRO A 155 -9.76 -2.67 -35.67
C PRO A 155 -8.64 -2.53 -34.64
N GLU A 156 -7.37 -2.39 -35.04
CA GLU A 156 -6.27 -2.13 -34.10
C GLU A 156 -6.42 -0.75 -33.47
N THR A 157 -6.67 0.29 -34.28
CA THR A 157 -6.93 1.67 -33.79
C THR A 157 -8.15 1.72 -32.86
N LEU A 158 -9.26 1.10 -33.27
CA LEU A 158 -10.50 1.09 -32.50
C LEU A 158 -10.37 0.25 -31.22
N GLY A 159 -9.73 -0.91 -31.30
CA GLY A 159 -9.46 -1.79 -30.17
C GLY A 159 -8.55 -1.14 -29.12
N GLN A 160 -7.51 -0.41 -29.54
CA GLN A 160 -6.68 0.36 -28.62
C GLN A 160 -7.47 1.47 -27.91
N ALA A 161 -8.34 2.21 -28.61
CA ALA A 161 -9.20 3.19 -27.97
C ALA A 161 -10.13 2.54 -26.92
N GLY A 162 -10.75 1.40 -27.26
CA GLY A 162 -11.53 0.61 -26.31
C GLY A 162 -10.71 0.21 -25.07
N ALA A 163 -9.46 -0.20 -25.27
CA ALA A 163 -8.54 -0.59 -24.20
C ALA A 163 -8.11 0.59 -23.31
N ILE A 164 -7.97 1.78 -23.88
CA ILE A 164 -7.65 3.01 -23.13
C ILE A 164 -8.86 3.43 -22.28
N TYR A 165 -10.06 3.49 -22.87
CA TYR A 165 -11.28 3.84 -22.14
C TYR A 165 -11.61 2.85 -21.02
N LYS A 166 -11.38 1.55 -21.24
CA LYS A 166 -11.48 0.51 -20.18
C LYS A 166 -10.57 0.83 -18.98
N ARG A 167 -9.35 1.31 -19.22
CA ARG A 167 -8.40 1.70 -18.17
C ARG A 167 -8.77 3.03 -17.50
N LYS A 168 -9.30 4.00 -18.27
CA LYS A 168 -9.85 5.24 -17.72
C LYS A 168 -10.97 4.94 -16.73
N PHE A 169 -11.90 4.03 -17.06
CA PHE A 169 -12.95 3.59 -16.15
C PHE A 169 -12.39 3.00 -14.85
N ASN A 170 -11.43 2.06 -14.94
CA ASN A 170 -10.84 1.45 -13.74
C ASN A 170 -10.23 2.48 -12.78
N ARG A 171 -9.76 3.64 -13.28
CA ARG A 171 -9.22 4.72 -12.45
C ARG A 171 -10.29 5.68 -11.96
N SER A 172 -11.19 6.10 -12.84
CA SER A 172 -12.13 7.20 -12.60
C SER A 172 -13.44 6.76 -11.96
N GLY A 173 -13.91 5.55 -12.29
CA GLY A 173 -15.28 5.09 -12.01
C GLY A 173 -16.38 5.78 -12.80
N ARG A 174 -16.05 6.57 -13.83
CA ARG A 174 -17.03 7.24 -14.69
C ARG A 174 -17.64 6.26 -15.69
N LEU A 175 -18.96 6.10 -15.66
CA LEU A 175 -19.68 5.15 -16.51
C LEU A 175 -19.48 5.44 -18.01
N GLU A 176 -19.34 6.70 -18.38
CA GLU A 176 -19.11 7.15 -19.76
C GLU A 176 -17.82 6.57 -20.35
N ASP A 177 -16.77 6.40 -19.52
CA ASP A 177 -15.52 5.76 -19.94
C ASP A 177 -15.79 4.28 -20.29
N LEU A 178 -16.65 3.58 -19.55
CA LEU A 178 -16.99 2.17 -19.83
C LEU A 178 -17.89 2.03 -21.08
N GLN A 179 -18.83 2.95 -21.27
CA GLN A 179 -19.69 3.00 -22.47
C GLN A 179 -18.87 3.33 -23.72
N ALA A 180 -17.91 4.26 -23.62
CA ALA A 180 -16.98 4.55 -24.71
C ALA A 180 -16.13 3.32 -25.06
N ALA A 181 -15.65 2.58 -24.06
CA ALA A 181 -14.94 1.33 -24.31
C ALA A 181 -15.77 0.33 -25.12
N HIS A 182 -17.03 0.11 -24.72
CA HIS A 182 -17.96 -0.75 -25.47
C HIS A 182 -18.14 -0.25 -26.91
N TYR A 183 -18.41 1.04 -27.10
CA TYR A 183 -18.63 1.64 -28.41
C TYR A 183 -17.46 1.40 -29.36
N PHE A 184 -16.22 1.66 -28.93
CA PHE A 184 -15.05 1.49 -29.78
C PHE A 184 -14.77 0.02 -30.12
N TYR A 185 -14.90 -0.89 -29.14
CA TYR A 185 -14.76 -2.33 -29.40
C TYR A 185 -15.86 -2.84 -30.35
N GLN A 186 -17.12 -2.52 -30.11
CA GLN A 186 -18.22 -2.95 -30.97
C GLN A 186 -18.05 -2.43 -32.40
N ARG A 187 -17.58 -1.19 -32.56
CA ARG A 187 -17.29 -0.60 -33.86
C ARG A 187 -16.12 -1.29 -34.56
N GLY A 188 -15.05 -1.66 -33.84
CA GLY A 188 -13.92 -2.41 -34.39
C GLY A 188 -14.35 -3.75 -34.99
N TRP A 189 -15.15 -4.50 -34.25
CA TRP A 189 -15.74 -5.77 -34.73
C TRP A 189 -16.65 -5.58 -35.93
N THR A 190 -17.64 -4.69 -35.83
CA THR A 190 -18.70 -4.56 -36.85
C THR A 190 -18.20 -3.97 -38.18
N LYS A 191 -17.15 -3.15 -38.17
CA LYS A 191 -16.65 -2.49 -39.39
C LYS A 191 -15.68 -3.35 -40.19
N ASN A 192 -14.88 -4.20 -39.54
CA ASN A 192 -13.90 -5.04 -40.22
C ASN A 192 -13.60 -6.34 -39.43
N PRO A 193 -14.58 -7.26 -39.34
CA PRO A 193 -14.47 -8.46 -38.51
C PRO A 193 -13.38 -9.43 -39.01
N GLN A 194 -13.07 -9.40 -40.32
CA GLN A 194 -12.00 -10.21 -40.91
C GLN A 194 -10.62 -9.78 -40.40
N GLN A 195 -10.32 -8.49 -40.32
CA GLN A 195 -9.03 -8.02 -39.81
C GLN A 195 -8.97 -8.07 -38.27
N ASP A 196 -10.10 -7.89 -37.58
CA ASP A 196 -10.17 -7.91 -36.11
C ASP A 196 -9.79 -9.27 -35.53
N MET A 197 -10.13 -10.36 -36.23
CA MET A 197 -9.93 -11.73 -35.77
C MET A 197 -10.49 -12.00 -34.35
N GLY A 198 -11.52 -11.23 -33.96
CA GLY A 198 -12.29 -11.42 -32.75
C GLY A 198 -11.83 -10.60 -31.53
N TYR A 199 -10.69 -9.91 -31.59
CA TYR A 199 -10.17 -9.16 -30.44
C TYR A 199 -11.15 -8.09 -29.94
N CYS A 200 -11.66 -7.24 -30.84
CA CYS A 200 -12.64 -6.23 -30.48
C CYS A 200 -13.99 -6.87 -30.14
N GLY A 201 -14.37 -7.94 -30.85
CA GLY A 201 -15.62 -8.66 -30.59
C GLY A 201 -15.71 -9.22 -29.17
N ILE A 202 -14.69 -9.97 -28.71
CA ILE A 202 -14.70 -10.55 -27.36
C ILE A 202 -14.63 -9.46 -26.29
N ASN A 203 -13.89 -8.37 -26.53
CA ASN A 203 -13.79 -7.28 -25.57
C ASN A 203 -15.11 -6.50 -25.48
N ALA A 204 -15.84 -6.30 -26.58
CA ALA A 204 -17.18 -5.72 -26.54
C ALA A 204 -18.14 -6.59 -25.71
N ALA A 205 -18.12 -7.92 -25.90
CA ALA A 205 -18.92 -8.84 -25.10
C ALA A 205 -18.55 -8.77 -23.60
N PHE A 206 -17.26 -8.70 -23.29
CA PHE A 206 -16.79 -8.56 -21.91
C PHE A 206 -17.22 -7.24 -21.25
N ILE A 207 -17.19 -6.11 -21.98
CA ILE A 207 -17.71 -4.85 -21.45
C ILE A 207 -19.22 -4.93 -21.20
N LEU A 208 -19.98 -5.62 -22.06
CA LEU A 208 -21.40 -5.88 -21.84
C LEU A 208 -21.63 -6.72 -20.57
N ASP A 209 -20.78 -7.72 -20.28
CA ASP A 209 -20.88 -8.45 -19.01
C ASP A 209 -20.62 -7.55 -17.80
N LYS A 210 -19.62 -6.65 -17.88
CA LYS A 210 -19.35 -5.68 -16.79
C LYS A 210 -20.54 -4.73 -16.58
N LEU A 211 -21.14 -4.24 -17.66
CA LEU A 211 -22.33 -3.41 -17.61
C LEU A 211 -23.52 -4.19 -17.04
N ALA A 212 -23.69 -5.45 -17.44
CA ALA A 212 -24.75 -6.31 -16.94
C ALA A 212 -24.60 -6.59 -15.44
N HIS A 213 -23.39 -6.90 -14.97
CA HIS A 213 -23.11 -7.11 -13.56
C HIS A 213 -23.39 -5.85 -12.74
N ARG A 214 -23.04 -4.67 -13.26
CA ARG A 214 -23.39 -3.39 -12.63
C ARG A 214 -24.91 -3.17 -12.59
N ALA A 215 -25.61 -3.43 -13.69
CA ALA A 215 -27.07 -3.32 -13.74
C ALA A 215 -27.73 -4.24 -12.71
N HIS A 216 -27.23 -5.47 -12.57
CA HIS A 216 -27.65 -6.43 -11.56
C HIS A 216 -27.49 -5.90 -10.13
N VAL A 217 -26.30 -5.41 -9.79
CA VAL A 217 -26.03 -4.84 -8.45
C VAL A 217 -26.95 -3.65 -8.16
N ASN A 218 -27.19 -2.79 -9.15
CA ASN A 218 -28.11 -1.66 -8.99
C ASN A 218 -29.57 -2.12 -8.82
N ALA A 219 -30.02 -3.07 -9.64
CA ALA A 219 -31.37 -3.62 -9.57
C ALA A 219 -31.64 -4.29 -8.22
N ALA A 220 -30.68 -5.08 -7.72
CA ALA A 220 -30.75 -5.72 -6.41
C ALA A 220 -30.81 -4.69 -5.27
N ARG A 221 -29.96 -3.65 -5.32
CA ARG A 221 -29.93 -2.57 -4.32
C ARG A 221 -31.27 -1.82 -4.24
N GLU A 222 -31.83 -1.45 -5.39
CA GLU A 222 -33.09 -0.71 -5.48
C GLU A 222 -34.33 -1.62 -5.41
N LYS A 223 -34.14 -2.94 -5.34
CA LYS A 223 -35.19 -3.96 -5.31
C LYS A 223 -36.14 -3.86 -6.52
N ILE A 224 -35.59 -3.61 -7.70
CA ILE A 224 -36.30 -3.51 -8.98
C ILE A 224 -35.97 -4.70 -9.91
N PRO A 225 -36.78 -4.98 -10.95
CA PRO A 225 -36.49 -6.05 -11.91
C PRO A 225 -35.18 -5.86 -12.66
N ASP A 226 -34.46 -6.96 -12.91
CA ASP A 226 -33.12 -6.96 -13.52
C ASP A 226 -33.11 -6.94 -15.06
N THR A 227 -34.07 -6.22 -15.67
CA THR A 227 -34.34 -6.25 -17.12
C THR A 227 -33.17 -5.72 -17.96
N GLU A 228 -32.44 -4.73 -17.44
CA GLU A 228 -31.26 -4.18 -18.11
C GLU A 228 -30.12 -5.20 -18.15
N CYS A 229 -29.85 -5.91 -17.05
CA CYS A 229 -28.86 -6.99 -17.00
C CYS A 229 -29.20 -8.11 -17.99
N GLU A 230 -30.47 -8.56 -18.03
CA GLU A 230 -30.93 -9.59 -18.97
C GLU A 230 -30.70 -9.17 -20.43
N SER A 231 -31.02 -7.91 -20.76
CA SER A 231 -30.79 -7.33 -22.09
C SER A 231 -29.30 -7.29 -22.45
N LEU A 232 -28.45 -6.83 -21.54
CA LEU A 232 -27.01 -6.73 -21.76
C LEU A 232 -26.35 -8.11 -21.88
N ARG A 233 -26.71 -9.07 -21.04
CA ARG A 233 -26.25 -10.48 -21.14
C ARG A 233 -26.67 -11.11 -22.46
N LYS A 234 -27.90 -10.84 -22.92
CA LYS A 234 -28.37 -11.31 -24.23
C LYS A 234 -27.52 -10.73 -25.36
N GLN A 235 -27.23 -9.43 -25.34
CA GLN A 235 -26.37 -8.78 -26.33
C GLN A 235 -24.95 -9.39 -26.33
N ALA A 236 -24.36 -9.61 -25.15
CA ALA A 236 -23.05 -10.26 -25.03
C ALA A 236 -23.07 -11.68 -25.61
N GLY A 237 -24.11 -12.46 -25.30
CA GLY A 237 -24.29 -13.82 -25.82
C GLY A 237 -24.49 -13.85 -27.33
N ASP A 238 -25.30 -12.95 -27.90
CA ASP A 238 -25.54 -12.91 -29.35
C ASP A 238 -24.26 -12.54 -30.11
N LEU A 239 -23.44 -11.62 -29.56
CA LEU A 239 -22.12 -11.30 -30.11
C LEU A 239 -21.17 -12.51 -30.07
N ARG A 240 -21.13 -13.27 -28.97
CA ARG A 240 -20.32 -14.50 -28.85
C ARG A 240 -20.75 -15.59 -29.83
N LYS A 241 -22.06 -15.79 -30.02
CA LYS A 241 -22.58 -16.74 -31.03
C LYS A 241 -22.13 -16.34 -32.44
N GLN A 242 -22.18 -15.05 -32.75
CA GLN A 242 -21.71 -14.54 -34.03
C GLN A 242 -20.20 -14.81 -34.20
N LEU A 243 -19.38 -14.50 -33.19
CA LEU A 243 -17.94 -14.76 -33.21
C LEU A 243 -17.61 -16.23 -33.48
N LEU A 244 -18.27 -17.16 -32.79
CA LEU A 244 -18.04 -18.60 -32.99
C LEU A 244 -18.44 -19.09 -34.40
N ALA A 245 -19.44 -18.46 -35.01
CA ALA A 245 -19.86 -18.79 -36.38
C ALA A 245 -18.93 -18.20 -37.44
N ASP A 246 -18.47 -16.96 -37.24
CA ASP A 246 -17.77 -16.18 -38.26
C ASP A 246 -16.24 -16.41 -38.25
N LEU A 247 -15.61 -16.49 -37.07
CA LEU A 247 -14.14 -16.53 -36.95
C LEU A 247 -13.47 -17.73 -37.65
N PRO A 248 -14.00 -18.97 -37.57
CA PRO A 248 -13.41 -20.10 -38.29
C PRO A 248 -13.37 -19.89 -39.82
N ASN A 249 -14.35 -19.16 -40.37
CA ASN A 249 -14.40 -18.86 -41.80
C ASN A 249 -13.36 -17.81 -42.20
N TYR A 250 -13.07 -16.83 -41.34
CA TYR A 250 -12.02 -15.85 -41.60
C TYR A 250 -10.62 -16.46 -41.45
N ALA A 251 -10.45 -17.33 -40.46
CA ALA A 251 -9.20 -18.02 -40.17
C ALA A 251 -8.68 -18.83 -41.37
N THR A 252 -9.55 -19.60 -42.02
CA THR A 252 -9.18 -20.46 -43.15
C THR A 252 -8.79 -19.68 -44.42
N VAL A 253 -9.17 -18.41 -44.51
CA VAL A 253 -8.87 -17.53 -45.65
C VAL A 253 -7.56 -16.75 -45.46
N GLN A 254 -7.18 -16.43 -44.22
CA GLN A 254 -6.01 -15.57 -43.94
C GLN A 254 -4.68 -16.33 -43.78
N ASP A 255 -4.65 -17.39 -42.97
CA ASP A 255 -3.42 -18.15 -42.67
C ASP A 255 -3.79 -19.52 -42.11
N GLN A 256 -3.31 -20.60 -42.73
CA GLN A 256 -3.55 -21.96 -42.26
C GLN A 256 -2.99 -22.22 -40.85
N ASN A 257 -1.97 -21.45 -40.43
CA ASN A 257 -1.37 -21.54 -39.10
C ASN A 257 -2.09 -20.72 -38.04
N ILE A 258 -3.14 -19.95 -38.39
CA ILE A 258 -3.85 -19.11 -37.41
C ILE A 258 -4.53 -19.92 -36.30
N LEU A 259 -4.87 -21.18 -36.59
CA LEU A 259 -5.37 -22.16 -35.63
C LEU A 259 -4.30 -22.58 -34.60
N GLN A 260 -3.05 -22.17 -34.77
CA GLN A 260 -1.95 -22.35 -33.83
C GLN A 260 -1.52 -21.02 -33.19
N GLN A 261 -2.29 -19.94 -33.36
CA GLN A 261 -1.98 -18.65 -32.75
C GLN A 261 -2.73 -18.49 -31.43
N TRP A 262 -2.00 -18.15 -30.38
CA TRP A 262 -2.52 -17.96 -29.03
C TRP A 262 -3.80 -17.11 -28.98
N TRP A 263 -3.75 -15.89 -29.54
CA TRP A 263 -4.85 -14.93 -29.46
C TRP A 263 -6.13 -15.39 -30.16
N PHE A 264 -6.00 -16.14 -31.25
CA PHE A 264 -7.15 -16.76 -31.93
C PHE A 264 -7.79 -17.83 -31.04
N LEU A 265 -6.98 -18.76 -30.53
CA LEU A 265 -7.43 -19.86 -29.69
C LEU A 265 -8.13 -19.37 -28.41
N VAL A 266 -7.56 -18.38 -27.72
CA VAL A 266 -8.17 -17.84 -26.50
C VAL A 266 -9.41 -16.98 -26.78
N SER A 267 -9.52 -16.35 -27.96
CA SER A 267 -10.75 -15.64 -28.35
C SER A 267 -11.91 -16.62 -28.62
N MET A 268 -11.63 -17.75 -29.29
CA MET A 268 -12.60 -18.84 -29.45
C MET A 268 -12.99 -19.44 -28.10
N ALA A 269 -12.02 -19.66 -27.23
CA ALA A 269 -12.26 -20.13 -25.86
C ALA A 269 -13.16 -19.16 -25.08
N GLU A 270 -12.85 -17.85 -25.07
CA GLU A 270 -13.63 -16.85 -24.34
C GLU A 270 -15.06 -16.74 -24.85
N ALA A 271 -15.27 -16.80 -26.17
CA ALA A 271 -16.60 -16.77 -26.75
C ALA A 271 -17.45 -17.99 -26.31
N ALA A 272 -16.88 -19.20 -26.37
CA ALA A 272 -17.54 -20.41 -25.87
C ALA A 272 -17.77 -20.36 -24.34
N PHE A 273 -16.77 -19.89 -23.60
CA PHE A 273 -16.81 -19.77 -22.14
C PHE A 273 -17.94 -18.82 -21.70
N GLY A 274 -18.03 -17.63 -22.28
CA GLY A 274 -19.10 -16.68 -21.97
C GLY A 274 -20.50 -17.12 -22.42
N LEU A 275 -20.62 -18.17 -23.24
CA LEU A 275 -21.91 -18.80 -23.58
C LEU A 275 -22.27 -19.98 -22.66
N GLY A 276 -21.40 -20.32 -21.71
CA GLY A 276 -21.55 -21.50 -20.87
C GLY A 276 -21.25 -22.83 -21.58
N GLN A 277 -20.56 -22.78 -22.72
CA GLN A 277 -20.13 -23.97 -23.47
C GLN A 277 -18.78 -24.46 -22.94
N TRP A 278 -18.75 -24.91 -21.68
CA TRP A 278 -17.52 -25.18 -20.93
C TRP A 278 -16.63 -26.24 -21.55
N ASP A 279 -17.21 -27.34 -22.07
CA ASP A 279 -16.45 -28.41 -22.72
C ASP A 279 -15.73 -27.91 -23.97
N GLU A 280 -16.42 -27.07 -24.76
CA GLU A 280 -15.84 -26.50 -25.98
C GLU A 280 -14.77 -25.46 -25.65
N ALA A 281 -15.04 -24.57 -24.69
CA ALA A 281 -14.05 -23.63 -24.18
C ALA A 281 -12.80 -24.35 -23.66
N GLY A 282 -12.98 -25.46 -22.94
CA GLY A 282 -11.91 -26.29 -22.41
C GLY A 282 -10.99 -26.84 -23.50
N LYS A 283 -11.54 -27.33 -24.62
CA LYS A 283 -10.74 -27.80 -25.76
C LYS A 283 -9.88 -26.67 -26.36
N TRP A 284 -10.46 -25.49 -26.55
CA TRP A 284 -9.71 -24.33 -27.06
C TRP A 284 -8.60 -23.88 -26.11
N LEU A 285 -8.87 -23.90 -24.80
CA LEU A 285 -7.89 -23.59 -23.75
C LEU A 285 -6.75 -24.61 -23.69
N GLU A 286 -7.05 -25.90 -23.87
CA GLU A 286 -6.05 -26.95 -23.94
C GLU A 286 -5.16 -26.81 -25.20
N LEU A 287 -5.75 -26.45 -26.35
CA LEU A 287 -4.97 -26.11 -27.55
C LEU A 287 -4.08 -24.89 -27.32
N ALA A 288 -4.60 -23.83 -26.68
CA ALA A 288 -3.84 -22.62 -26.37
C ALA A 288 -2.63 -22.91 -25.46
N LYS A 289 -2.82 -23.74 -24.41
CA LYS A 289 -1.73 -24.19 -23.53
C LYS A 289 -0.58 -24.87 -24.30
N ASN A 290 -0.91 -25.59 -25.37
CA ASN A 290 0.05 -26.31 -26.20
C ASN A 290 0.66 -25.44 -27.32
N THR A 291 0.42 -24.14 -27.31
CA THR A 291 1.00 -23.15 -28.24
C THR A 291 2.08 -22.31 -27.55
N GLU A 292 3.06 -21.78 -28.28
CA GLU A 292 4.06 -20.85 -27.72
C GLU A 292 3.43 -19.53 -27.27
N HIS A 293 3.64 -19.15 -26.01
CA HIS A 293 3.11 -17.92 -25.41
C HIS A 293 3.99 -17.43 -24.26
N PHE A 294 3.83 -16.16 -23.88
CA PHE A 294 4.42 -15.58 -22.68
C PHE A 294 3.51 -15.70 -21.46
N GLU A 295 4.11 -15.66 -20.26
CA GLU A 295 3.41 -15.67 -18.98
C GLU A 295 2.31 -14.59 -18.88
N TRP A 296 2.57 -13.37 -19.38
CA TRP A 296 1.61 -12.26 -19.32
C TRP A 296 0.38 -12.48 -20.23
N GLU A 297 0.53 -13.25 -21.33
CA GLU A 297 -0.57 -13.57 -22.24
C GLU A 297 -1.55 -14.53 -21.54
N GLN A 298 -1.02 -15.53 -20.82
CA GLN A 298 -1.80 -16.41 -19.96
C GLN A 298 -2.46 -15.65 -18.81
N GLN A 299 -1.70 -14.81 -18.08
CA GLN A 299 -2.24 -13.97 -17.00
C GLN A 299 -3.46 -13.15 -17.45
N THR A 300 -3.34 -12.44 -18.57
CA THR A 300 -4.41 -11.58 -19.08
C THR A 300 -5.66 -12.39 -19.44
N THR A 301 -5.46 -13.53 -20.11
CA THR A 301 -6.54 -14.46 -20.48
C THR A 301 -7.25 -14.99 -19.23
N THR A 302 -6.48 -15.44 -18.24
CA THR A 302 -7.01 -15.98 -16.99
C THR A 302 -7.81 -14.94 -16.22
N GLN A 303 -7.30 -13.71 -16.06
CA GLN A 303 -8.00 -12.64 -15.35
C GLN A 303 -9.38 -12.34 -15.97
N GLN A 304 -9.47 -12.31 -17.30
CA GLN A 304 -10.72 -12.03 -17.99
C GLN A 304 -11.73 -13.18 -17.85
N LEU A 305 -11.29 -14.43 -18.04
CA LEU A 305 -12.18 -15.61 -17.91
C LEU A 305 -12.64 -15.85 -16.47
N VAL A 306 -11.76 -15.61 -15.48
CA VAL A 306 -12.12 -15.64 -14.05
C VAL A 306 -13.18 -14.58 -13.76
N ALA A 307 -13.02 -13.35 -14.28
CA ALA A 307 -14.02 -12.30 -14.12
C ALA A 307 -15.37 -12.67 -14.75
N ILE A 308 -15.38 -13.29 -15.94
CA ILE A 308 -16.62 -13.80 -16.57
C ILE A 308 -17.28 -14.87 -15.68
N ALA A 309 -16.51 -15.86 -15.19
CA ALA A 309 -17.03 -16.90 -14.32
C ALA A 309 -17.68 -16.30 -13.05
N ARG A 310 -17.04 -15.31 -12.43
CA ARG A 310 -17.59 -14.60 -11.26
C ARG A 310 -18.85 -13.82 -11.58
N MET A 311 -18.89 -13.06 -12.68
CA MET A 311 -20.08 -12.32 -13.09
C MET A 311 -21.25 -13.24 -13.48
N HIS A 312 -20.96 -14.49 -13.81
CA HIS A 312 -21.95 -15.56 -14.03
C HIS A 312 -22.32 -16.31 -12.74
N GLY A 313 -21.80 -15.90 -11.58
CA GLY A 313 -22.16 -16.44 -10.27
C GLY A 313 -21.37 -17.67 -9.83
N PHE A 314 -20.28 -18.04 -10.50
CA PHE A 314 -19.46 -19.18 -10.06
C PHE A 314 -18.45 -18.73 -9.00
N VAL A 315 -18.39 -19.43 -7.87
CA VAL A 315 -17.40 -19.19 -6.81
C VAL A 315 -16.18 -20.10 -7.01
N PRO A 316 -14.93 -19.59 -6.90
CA PRO A 316 -13.73 -20.41 -6.95
C PRO A 316 -13.80 -21.59 -5.97
N PRO A 317 -13.22 -22.75 -6.33
CA PRO A 317 -13.20 -23.91 -5.46
C PRO A 317 -12.42 -23.63 -4.17
N ALA A 318 -12.88 -24.24 -3.07
CA ALA A 318 -12.21 -24.15 -1.78
C ALA A 318 -10.82 -24.79 -1.82
N GLU A 319 -9.93 -24.34 -0.93
CA GLU A 319 -8.61 -24.93 -0.78
C GLU A 319 -8.70 -26.44 -0.45
N GLY A 320 -7.92 -27.26 -1.13
CA GLY A 320 -7.95 -28.72 -0.98
C GLY A 320 -9.09 -29.45 -1.70
N GLN A 321 -10.04 -28.75 -2.32
CA GLN A 321 -11.11 -29.38 -3.12
C GLN A 321 -10.54 -30.07 -4.37
N SER A 322 -10.97 -31.30 -4.64
CA SER A 322 -10.51 -32.07 -5.82
C SER A 322 -11.00 -31.46 -7.13
N ALA A 323 -10.14 -31.41 -8.15
CA ALA A 323 -10.45 -30.80 -9.44
C ALA A 323 -11.68 -31.38 -10.14
N LYS A 324 -11.95 -32.68 -9.95
CA LYS A 324 -13.14 -33.37 -10.47
C LYS A 324 -14.47 -32.84 -9.90
N ASP A 325 -14.41 -32.23 -8.70
CA ASP A 325 -15.57 -31.74 -7.97
C ASP A 325 -15.76 -30.22 -8.16
N TRP A 326 -14.89 -29.57 -8.93
CA TRP A 326 -15.02 -28.14 -9.24
C TRP A 326 -16.20 -27.89 -10.19
N ALA A 327 -16.78 -26.69 -10.14
CA ALA A 327 -17.76 -26.31 -11.15
C ALA A 327 -17.14 -26.30 -12.57
N ALA A 328 -17.94 -26.62 -13.59
CA ALA A 328 -17.51 -26.75 -14.99
C ALA A 328 -16.61 -25.60 -15.52
N PRO A 329 -16.88 -24.30 -15.28
CA PRO A 329 -15.98 -23.24 -15.73
C PRO A 329 -14.56 -23.34 -15.14
N TRP A 330 -14.43 -23.73 -13.88
CA TRP A 330 -13.12 -23.91 -13.23
C TRP A 330 -12.39 -25.14 -13.77
N GLN A 331 -13.13 -26.21 -14.08
CA GLN A 331 -12.56 -27.38 -14.76
C GLN A 331 -12.03 -27.00 -16.15
N ALA A 332 -12.82 -26.27 -16.95
CA ALA A 332 -12.38 -25.79 -18.26
C ALA A 332 -11.13 -24.90 -18.17
N LEU A 333 -11.11 -23.93 -17.25
CA LEU A 333 -9.94 -23.08 -16.98
C LEU A 333 -8.70 -23.87 -16.51
N SER A 334 -8.91 -24.95 -15.76
CA SER A 334 -7.80 -25.78 -15.27
C SER A 334 -7.03 -26.46 -16.40
N LEU A 335 -7.66 -26.68 -17.56
CA LEU A 335 -7.00 -27.23 -18.74
C LEU A 335 -5.89 -26.29 -19.24
N LEU A 336 -6.09 -24.97 -19.16
CA LEU A 336 -5.05 -23.97 -19.43
C LEU A 336 -4.01 -23.90 -18.32
N LEU A 337 -4.46 -23.83 -17.06
CA LEU A 337 -3.63 -23.42 -15.93
C LEU A 337 -2.84 -24.57 -15.27
N GLY A 338 -3.31 -25.81 -15.38
CA GLY A 338 -2.69 -26.95 -14.72
C GLY A 338 -2.58 -26.75 -13.20
N ALA A 339 -1.38 -26.92 -12.65
CA ALA A 339 -1.11 -26.81 -11.22
C ALA A 339 -1.31 -25.38 -10.66
N ASP A 340 -1.21 -24.35 -11.50
CA ASP A 340 -1.40 -22.95 -11.08
C ASP A 340 -2.88 -22.58 -10.90
N ALA A 341 -3.81 -23.45 -11.29
CA ALA A 341 -5.23 -23.13 -11.34
C ALA A 341 -5.80 -22.59 -10.02
N PRO A 342 -5.58 -23.23 -8.85
CA PRO A 342 -6.21 -22.78 -7.61
C PRO A 342 -5.76 -21.38 -7.17
N ALA A 343 -4.48 -21.06 -7.31
CA ALA A 343 -3.94 -19.73 -6.98
C ALA A 343 -4.39 -18.66 -7.99
N SER A 344 -4.47 -19.04 -9.27
CA SER A 344 -4.84 -18.15 -10.35
C SER A 344 -6.31 -17.74 -10.32
N PHE A 345 -7.19 -18.58 -9.76
CA PHE A 345 -8.60 -18.22 -9.61
C PHE A 345 -8.80 -17.04 -8.66
N GLU A 346 -7.90 -16.83 -7.68
CA GLU A 346 -7.98 -15.72 -6.73
C GLU A 346 -7.78 -14.33 -7.37
N CYS A 347 -7.30 -14.27 -8.62
CA CYS A 347 -7.18 -13.00 -9.34
C CYS A 347 -8.53 -12.29 -9.55
N PHE A 348 -9.65 -12.97 -9.27
CA PHE A 348 -10.95 -12.33 -9.29
C PHE A 348 -11.03 -11.11 -8.37
N ARG A 349 -10.31 -11.10 -7.24
CA ARG A 349 -10.24 -10.00 -6.27
C ARG A 349 -9.51 -8.76 -6.81
N GLY A 350 -8.90 -8.89 -7.99
CA GLY A 350 -7.93 -7.93 -8.48
C GLY A 350 -6.76 -7.77 -7.51
N LYS A 351 -6.05 -6.65 -7.61
CA LYS A 351 -4.90 -6.34 -6.75
C LYS A 351 -5.40 -5.82 -5.39
N VAL A 352 -5.15 -6.56 -4.31
CA VAL A 352 -5.60 -6.17 -2.96
C VAL A 352 -4.59 -5.24 -2.29
N GLY A 353 -5.05 -4.08 -1.83
CA GLY A 353 -4.26 -3.10 -1.09
C GLY A 353 -4.65 -3.03 0.38
N LEU A 354 -3.67 -2.97 1.27
CA LEU A 354 -3.86 -2.72 2.71
C LEU A 354 -3.22 -1.38 3.08
N ALA A 355 -4.03 -0.45 3.61
CA ALA A 355 -3.57 0.81 4.16
C ALA A 355 -3.59 0.77 5.69
N LEU A 356 -2.45 1.10 6.30
CA LEU A 356 -2.30 1.28 7.75
C LEU A 356 -1.84 2.72 8.02
N SER A 357 -2.73 3.56 8.53
CA SER A 357 -2.43 4.98 8.74
C SER A 357 -2.66 5.45 10.18
N GLY A 358 -2.08 6.60 10.51
CA GLY A 358 -2.29 7.29 11.78
C GLY A 358 -1.07 7.37 12.68
N GLY A 359 -1.14 8.27 13.66
CA GLY A 359 0.03 8.74 14.41
C GLY A 359 0.48 7.87 15.58
N GLY A 360 1.80 7.70 15.71
CA GLY A 360 2.47 7.13 16.88
C GLY A 360 2.07 5.70 17.22
N PHE A 361 2.39 5.24 18.43
CA PHE A 361 2.11 3.87 18.84
C PHE A 361 0.63 3.56 19.04
N ARG A 362 -0.22 4.58 19.23
CA ARG A 362 -1.67 4.38 19.28
C ARG A 362 -2.18 3.70 18.00
N ALA A 363 -1.80 4.25 16.86
CA ALA A 363 -2.16 3.68 15.56
C ALA A 363 -1.53 2.30 15.38
N SER A 364 -0.24 2.16 15.69
CA SER A 364 0.45 0.87 15.60
C SER A 364 -0.24 -0.26 16.38
N LEU A 365 -0.65 0.02 17.62
CA LEU A 365 -1.29 -0.95 18.51
C LEU A 365 -2.73 -1.26 18.08
N TYR A 366 -3.47 -0.26 17.59
CA TYR A 366 -4.78 -0.48 16.98
C TYR A 366 -4.69 -1.42 15.77
N HIS A 367 -3.73 -1.17 14.86
CA HIS A 367 -3.51 -1.97 13.65
C HIS A 367 -3.14 -3.42 13.95
N LEU A 368 -2.47 -3.71 15.07
CA LEU A 368 -2.19 -5.09 15.47
C LEU A 368 -3.46 -5.91 15.71
N GLY A 369 -4.53 -5.28 16.24
CA GLY A 369 -5.85 -5.90 16.35
C GLY A 369 -6.52 -6.12 14.99
N VAL A 370 -6.35 -5.17 14.07
CA VAL A 370 -6.85 -5.28 12.69
C VAL A 370 -6.17 -6.42 11.95
N LEU A 371 -4.83 -6.48 11.99
CA LEU A 371 -4.05 -7.56 11.40
C LEU A 371 -4.43 -8.93 11.99
N ALA A 372 -4.71 -8.99 13.29
CA ALA A 372 -5.16 -10.23 13.94
C ALA A 372 -6.46 -10.75 13.32
N ARG A 373 -7.48 -9.89 13.14
CA ARG A 373 -8.73 -10.33 12.51
C ARG A 373 -8.56 -10.63 11.01
N LEU A 374 -7.77 -9.83 10.29
CA LEU A 374 -7.48 -10.07 8.87
C LEU A 374 -6.73 -11.39 8.64
N ALA A 375 -5.89 -11.82 9.59
CA ALA A 375 -5.23 -13.12 9.53
C ALA A 375 -6.22 -14.28 9.69
N GLU A 376 -7.18 -14.17 10.60
CA GLU A 376 -8.19 -15.20 10.84
C GLU A 376 -9.12 -15.45 9.64
N VAL A 377 -9.53 -14.38 8.96
CA VAL A 377 -10.41 -14.48 7.78
C VAL A 377 -9.64 -14.76 6.48
N ASP A 378 -8.32 -14.99 6.60
CA ASP A 378 -7.40 -15.27 5.50
C ASP A 378 -7.22 -14.14 4.47
N ALA A 379 -7.56 -12.91 4.84
CA ALA A 379 -7.43 -11.75 3.97
C ALA A 379 -5.96 -11.36 3.72
N LEU A 380 -5.08 -11.56 4.71
CA LEU A 380 -3.68 -11.14 4.61
C LEU A 380 -2.89 -11.86 3.50
N ARG A 381 -3.22 -13.13 3.18
CA ARG A 381 -2.60 -13.87 2.06
C ARG A 381 -2.78 -13.17 0.73
N SER A 382 -3.89 -12.43 0.56
CA SER A 382 -4.26 -11.76 -0.69
C SER A 382 -3.58 -10.39 -0.89
N VAL A 383 -2.91 -9.82 0.12
CA VAL A 383 -2.39 -8.44 0.07
C VAL A 383 -1.19 -8.33 -0.88
N GLU A 384 -1.34 -7.51 -1.92
CA GLU A 384 -0.29 -7.24 -2.93
C GLU A 384 0.40 -5.88 -2.74
N VAL A 385 -0.21 -4.97 -1.98
CA VAL A 385 0.36 -3.66 -1.65
C VAL A 385 0.08 -3.34 -0.20
N LEU A 386 1.14 -3.00 0.53
CA LEU A 386 1.05 -2.50 1.90
C LEU A 386 1.45 -1.03 1.91
N SER A 387 0.46 -0.16 2.03
CA SER A 387 0.64 1.29 2.11
C SER A 387 0.57 1.75 3.56
N THR A 388 1.57 2.50 4.00
CA THR A 388 1.71 2.84 5.42
C THR A 388 2.02 4.31 5.62
N VAL A 389 1.46 4.87 6.70
CA VAL A 389 1.66 6.28 7.06
C VAL A 389 1.91 6.37 8.56
N SER A 390 2.92 7.14 8.96
CA SER A 390 3.20 7.51 10.34
C SER A 390 3.41 6.31 11.28
N GLY A 391 2.65 6.20 12.37
CA GLY A 391 2.65 5.04 13.26
C GLY A 391 2.30 3.72 12.55
N GLY A 392 1.51 3.80 11.47
CA GLY A 392 1.27 2.69 10.56
C GLY A 392 2.54 2.19 9.86
N SER A 393 3.49 3.07 9.54
CA SER A 393 4.77 2.69 8.94
C SER A 393 5.70 1.97 9.91
N ILE A 394 5.62 2.29 11.20
CA ILE A 394 6.43 1.62 12.22
C ILE A 394 6.03 0.13 12.31
N VAL A 395 4.73 -0.14 12.48
CA VAL A 395 4.20 -1.52 12.56
C VAL A 395 4.18 -2.22 11.20
N GLY A 396 3.90 -1.49 10.12
CA GLY A 396 3.84 -2.03 8.77
C GLY A 396 5.21 -2.53 8.29
N ALA A 397 6.30 -1.80 8.60
CA ALA A 397 7.65 -2.28 8.34
C ALA A 397 7.99 -3.53 9.16
N HIS A 398 7.57 -3.61 10.44
CA HIS A 398 7.77 -4.80 11.27
C HIS A 398 7.04 -6.01 10.69
N TYR A 399 5.76 -5.87 10.37
CA TYR A 399 4.95 -6.90 9.73
C TYR A 399 5.54 -7.34 8.39
N TYR A 400 5.95 -6.40 7.53
CA TYR A 400 6.55 -6.69 6.23
C TYR A 400 7.84 -7.50 6.36
N LEU A 401 8.69 -7.19 7.32
CA LEU A 401 9.92 -7.97 7.58
C LEU A 401 9.61 -9.40 8.02
N ALA A 402 8.62 -9.58 8.89
CA ALA A 402 8.20 -10.91 9.32
C ALA A 402 7.63 -11.73 8.16
N LEU A 403 6.82 -11.08 7.30
CA LEU A 403 6.25 -11.68 6.09
C LEU A 403 7.33 -12.02 5.06
N ARG A 404 8.29 -11.11 4.81
CA ARG A 404 9.44 -11.35 3.95
C ARG A 404 10.19 -12.61 4.37
N LYS A 405 10.52 -12.73 5.65
CA LYS A 405 11.19 -13.91 6.20
C LYS A 405 10.40 -15.19 5.90
N MET A 406 9.10 -15.21 6.20
CA MET A 406 8.25 -16.37 5.92
C MET A 406 8.21 -16.74 4.43
N LEU A 407 8.04 -15.76 3.54
CA LEU A 407 7.97 -15.98 2.09
C LEU A 407 9.30 -16.47 1.49
N MET A 408 10.42 -16.20 2.15
CA MET A 408 11.75 -16.66 1.75
C MET A 408 12.13 -18.02 2.37
N GLU A 409 11.45 -18.43 3.44
CA GLU A 409 11.70 -19.70 4.14
C GLU A 409 10.72 -20.82 3.75
N LYS A 410 9.54 -20.47 3.22
CA LYS A 410 8.48 -21.42 2.86
C LYS A 410 8.00 -21.24 1.43
N THR A 411 7.72 -22.36 0.75
CA THR A 411 7.08 -22.35 -0.56
C THR A 411 5.61 -21.94 -0.44
N ASP A 412 5.01 -21.44 -1.52
CA ASP A 412 3.61 -20.97 -1.52
C ASP A 412 2.61 -22.05 -1.05
N ALA A 413 2.86 -23.32 -1.40
CA ALA A 413 2.03 -24.45 -1.01
C ALA A 413 2.15 -24.84 0.47
N GLU A 414 3.23 -24.45 1.15
CA GLU A 414 3.46 -24.70 2.58
C GLU A 414 2.87 -23.59 3.47
N ILE A 415 2.43 -22.48 2.88
CA ILE A 415 1.94 -21.31 3.61
C ILE A 415 0.41 -21.40 3.74
N SER A 416 -0.02 -21.59 4.98
CA SER A 416 -1.43 -21.67 5.37
C SER A 416 -1.91 -20.40 6.06
N ARG A 417 -3.22 -20.31 6.31
CA ARG A 417 -3.81 -19.29 7.19
C ARG A 417 -3.16 -19.26 8.58
N ASP A 418 -2.88 -20.43 9.16
CA ASP A 418 -2.34 -20.54 10.51
C ASP A 418 -0.92 -19.95 10.62
N ASP A 419 -0.17 -19.96 9.52
CA ASP A 419 1.14 -19.29 9.45
C ASP A 419 1.01 -17.77 9.57
N TYR A 420 -0.01 -17.17 8.96
CA TYR A 420 -0.30 -15.74 9.12
C TYR A 420 -0.78 -15.41 10.53
N ILE A 421 -1.61 -16.26 11.15
CA ILE A 421 -2.03 -16.09 12.54
C ILE A 421 -0.81 -16.12 13.47
N LYS A 422 0.10 -17.09 13.28
CA LYS A 422 1.34 -17.21 14.04
C LYS A 422 2.24 -15.99 13.83
N LEU A 423 2.41 -15.57 12.58
CA LEU A 423 3.20 -14.38 12.22
C LEU A 423 2.68 -13.14 12.94
N VAL A 424 1.36 -12.88 12.90
CA VAL A 424 0.77 -11.71 13.60
C VAL A 424 0.97 -11.81 15.10
N ARG A 425 0.88 -13.00 15.70
CA ARG A 425 1.13 -13.22 17.14
C ARG A 425 2.58 -12.87 17.52
N GLU A 426 3.54 -13.26 16.69
CA GLU A 426 4.95 -12.91 16.87
C GLU A 426 5.17 -11.40 16.74
N VAL A 427 4.56 -10.76 15.74
CA VAL A 427 4.60 -9.30 15.56
C VAL A 427 4.00 -8.57 16.77
N ILE A 428 2.83 -8.99 17.28
CA ILE A 428 2.23 -8.40 18.50
C ILE A 428 3.22 -8.44 19.66
N THR A 429 3.84 -9.60 19.90
CA THR A 429 4.75 -9.82 21.03
C THR A 429 6.02 -8.96 20.91
N GLN A 430 6.69 -9.02 19.75
CA GLN A 430 7.94 -8.29 19.51
C GLN A 430 7.71 -6.78 19.44
N PHE A 431 6.62 -6.34 18.81
CA PHE A 431 6.29 -4.92 18.71
C PHE A 431 5.97 -4.34 20.09
N PHE A 432 5.14 -5.02 20.89
CA PHE A 432 4.86 -4.56 22.25
C PHE A 432 6.13 -4.48 23.12
N ASN A 433 7.06 -5.44 22.96
CA ASN A 433 8.37 -5.38 23.62
C ASN A 433 9.14 -4.11 23.26
N GLY A 434 9.11 -3.67 22.00
CA GLY A 434 9.74 -2.42 21.56
C GLY A 434 9.03 -1.17 22.10
N VAL A 435 7.70 -1.13 22.06
CA VAL A 435 6.88 -0.04 22.63
C VAL A 435 7.18 0.17 24.12
N SER A 436 7.35 -0.92 24.86
CA SER A 436 7.65 -0.90 26.31
C SER A 436 9.00 -0.25 26.69
N LYS A 437 9.82 0.09 25.68
CA LYS A 437 11.13 0.71 25.86
C LYS A 437 11.07 2.23 25.97
N ASN A 438 9.94 2.89 25.68
CA ASN A 438 9.81 4.35 25.72
C ASN A 438 10.77 5.07 24.75
N LEU A 439 10.56 4.92 23.44
CA LEU A 439 11.50 5.44 22.45
C LEU A 439 11.64 6.96 22.49
N ARG A 440 10.55 7.70 22.76
CA ARG A 440 10.62 9.17 22.93
C ARG A 440 11.61 9.58 24.01
N VAL A 441 11.55 8.98 25.20
CA VAL A 441 12.48 9.32 26.29
C VAL A 441 13.88 8.77 26.00
N ARG A 442 14.00 7.61 25.33
CA ARG A 442 15.30 7.06 24.91
C ARG A 442 16.03 7.90 23.87
N ALA A 443 15.31 8.62 23.03
CA ALA A 443 15.92 9.56 22.08
C ALA A 443 16.78 10.61 22.81
N LEU A 444 16.43 10.96 24.05
CA LEU A 444 17.15 11.90 24.91
C LEU A 444 18.09 11.22 25.94
N ALA A 445 18.06 9.89 26.05
CA ALA A 445 18.78 9.15 27.09
C ALA A 445 20.24 8.82 26.72
N SER A 446 20.70 9.19 25.53
CA SER A 446 22.08 9.00 25.07
C SER A 446 22.81 10.33 24.98
N LEU A 447 23.82 10.53 25.85
CA LEU A 447 24.61 11.75 25.84
C LEU A 447 25.37 11.91 24.51
N PRO A 448 26.11 10.91 23.97
CA PRO A 448 26.78 11.04 22.68
C PRO A 448 25.84 11.44 21.53
N ASP A 449 24.64 10.85 21.47
CA ASP A 449 23.71 11.13 20.38
C ASP A 449 23.01 12.50 20.55
N ASN A 450 22.78 12.95 21.79
CA ASN A 450 22.34 14.32 22.07
C ASN A 450 23.39 15.34 21.59
N PHE A 451 24.67 15.07 21.81
CA PHE A 451 25.76 15.89 21.28
C PHE A 451 25.80 15.84 19.74
N LYS A 452 25.64 14.67 19.12
CA LYS A 452 25.53 14.58 17.65
C LYS A 452 24.38 15.44 17.11
N MET A 453 23.19 15.38 17.70
CA MET A 453 22.05 16.22 17.27
C MET A 453 22.30 17.72 17.41
N LEU A 454 23.16 18.14 18.35
CA LEU A 454 23.49 19.56 18.54
C LEU A 454 24.59 20.05 17.58
N PHE A 455 25.54 19.19 17.21
CA PHE A 455 26.79 19.61 16.56
C PHE A 455 27.00 19.05 15.16
N GLN A 456 26.32 17.96 14.77
CA GLN A 456 26.47 17.34 13.45
C GLN A 456 25.37 17.85 12.50
N SER A 457 25.79 18.47 11.40
CA SER A 457 24.87 18.89 10.33
C SER A 457 24.16 17.68 9.72
N GLY A 458 22.86 17.81 9.44
CA GLY A 458 22.04 16.77 8.82
C GLY A 458 21.69 15.58 9.73
N TYR A 459 22.03 15.63 11.02
CA TYR A 459 21.61 14.63 12.01
C TYR A 459 20.68 15.24 13.06
N GLY A 460 19.41 14.82 13.06
CA GLY A 460 18.38 15.36 13.94
C GLY A 460 17.60 14.29 14.70
N ARG A 461 16.48 14.71 15.30
CA ARG A 461 15.61 13.82 16.09
C ARG A 461 15.03 12.68 15.25
N SER A 462 14.74 12.93 13.98
CA SER A 462 14.22 11.92 13.05
C SER A 462 15.23 10.82 12.78
N ASN A 463 16.50 11.16 12.57
CA ASN A 463 17.57 10.17 12.43
C ASN A 463 17.68 9.32 13.70
N ARG A 464 17.69 9.97 14.87
CA ARG A 464 17.76 9.27 16.14
C ARG A 464 16.58 8.31 16.34
N MET A 465 15.38 8.73 15.98
CA MET A 465 14.20 7.85 16.04
C MET A 465 14.32 6.67 15.09
N GLY A 466 14.82 6.87 13.87
CA GLY A 466 15.06 5.79 12.91
C GLY A 466 16.03 4.72 13.41
N GLU A 467 17.10 5.13 14.10
CA GLU A 467 18.05 4.20 14.74
C GLU A 467 17.39 3.40 15.87
N LEU A 468 16.52 4.04 16.65
CA LEU A 468 15.77 3.39 17.71
C LEU A 468 14.74 2.41 17.14
N TYR A 469 14.10 2.72 16.00
CA TYR A 469 13.20 1.78 15.33
C TYR A 469 13.94 0.53 14.87
N GLU A 470 15.11 0.69 14.23
CA GLU A 470 15.93 -0.46 13.83
C GLU A 470 16.30 -1.31 15.05
N SER A 471 16.81 -0.67 16.11
CA SER A 471 17.34 -1.35 17.29
C SER A 471 16.26 -2.07 18.12
N TYR A 472 15.08 -1.45 18.25
CA TYR A 472 14.04 -1.93 19.16
C TYR A 472 12.85 -2.60 18.47
N PHE A 473 12.71 -2.53 17.15
CA PHE A 473 11.67 -3.25 16.41
C PHE A 473 12.28 -4.23 15.40
N TYR A 474 13.05 -3.73 14.44
CA TYR A 474 13.39 -4.52 13.23
C TYR A 474 14.46 -5.58 13.48
N GLN A 475 15.44 -5.32 14.35
CA GLN A 475 16.43 -6.32 14.76
C GLN A 475 15.84 -7.50 15.54
N GLN A 476 14.62 -7.37 16.10
CA GLN A 476 13.95 -8.50 16.76
C GLN A 476 13.44 -9.55 15.75
N VAL A 477 13.20 -9.15 14.50
CA VAL A 477 12.69 -10.05 13.43
C VAL A 477 13.85 -10.77 12.75
N GLU A 478 14.83 -9.99 12.31
CA GLU A 478 15.98 -10.44 11.54
C GLU A 478 17.17 -9.55 11.94
N ALA A 479 18.23 -10.17 12.45
CA ALA A 479 19.43 -9.43 12.87
C ALA A 479 20.12 -8.83 11.64
N TYR A 480 20.52 -7.56 11.76
CA TYR A 480 21.29 -6.86 10.73
C TYR A 480 22.52 -6.24 11.37
N GLN A 481 23.70 -6.67 10.94
CA GLN A 481 24.97 -6.16 11.46
C GLN A 481 26.02 -6.19 10.35
N VAL A 482 25.88 -5.26 9.40
CA VAL A 482 26.85 -5.05 8.33
C VAL A 482 27.47 -3.68 8.57
N ALA A 483 28.69 -3.67 9.13
CA ALA A 483 29.46 -2.45 9.27
C ALA A 483 30.19 -2.17 7.97
N THR A 484 29.77 -1.14 7.25
CA THR A 484 30.47 -0.61 6.08
C THR A 484 30.89 0.83 6.38
N ASP A 485 32.16 1.15 6.13
CA ASP A 485 32.70 2.48 6.43
C ASP A 485 31.89 3.58 5.74
N GLY A 486 31.42 4.55 6.53
CA GLY A 486 30.62 5.68 6.05
C GLY A 486 29.13 5.42 5.85
N LEU A 487 28.64 4.19 6.05
CA LEU A 487 27.21 3.86 5.98
C LEU A 487 26.61 3.61 7.38
N PRO A 488 25.34 3.99 7.62
CA PRO A 488 24.65 3.63 8.85
C PRO A 488 24.53 2.10 8.97
N ASN A 489 24.83 1.54 10.15
CA ASN A 489 24.64 0.11 10.43
C ASN A 489 23.14 -0.22 10.64
N MET A 490 22.37 -0.10 9.57
CA MET A 490 20.93 -0.32 9.50
C MET A 490 20.61 -0.91 8.13
N ARG A 491 19.56 -1.73 8.05
CA ARG A 491 19.19 -2.38 6.79
C ARG A 491 18.82 -1.35 5.72
N PRO A 492 19.38 -1.41 4.51
CA PRO A 492 19.01 -0.51 3.44
C PRO A 492 17.68 -0.95 2.80
N MET A 493 16.96 0.02 2.23
CA MET A 493 15.66 -0.22 1.62
C MET A 493 15.70 -1.25 0.48
N HIS A 494 16.77 -1.30 -0.33
CA HIS A 494 16.86 -2.25 -1.44
C HIS A 494 16.98 -3.71 -1.02
N ASP A 495 17.46 -3.99 0.20
CA ASP A 495 17.56 -5.36 0.75
C ASP A 495 16.19 -5.93 1.15
N LEU A 496 15.17 -5.08 1.21
CA LEU A 496 13.80 -5.44 1.58
C LEU A 496 13.03 -6.14 0.46
N ARG A 497 13.65 -6.33 -0.72
CA ARG A 497 13.05 -7.13 -1.79
C ARG A 497 12.78 -8.55 -1.29
N ILE A 498 11.61 -9.07 -1.65
CA ILE A 498 11.20 -10.43 -1.31
C ILE A 498 11.49 -11.31 -2.53
N HIS A 499 12.38 -12.29 -2.33
CA HIS A 499 12.68 -13.31 -3.31
C HIS A 499 12.05 -14.62 -2.81
N PRO A 500 10.81 -14.94 -3.22
CA PRO A 500 10.06 -16.01 -2.58
C PRO A 500 10.70 -17.37 -2.88
N LEU A 501 10.63 -18.26 -1.89
CA LEU A 501 11.01 -19.66 -2.08
C LEU A 501 9.98 -20.33 -2.99
N THR A 502 10.46 -20.95 -4.06
CA THR A 502 9.62 -21.52 -5.12
C THR A 502 9.99 -22.99 -5.33
N ALA A 503 8.97 -23.84 -5.48
CA ALA A 503 9.16 -25.24 -5.83
C ALA A 503 9.36 -25.40 -7.33
N ASP A 504 10.40 -26.12 -7.73
CA ASP A 504 10.61 -26.59 -9.09
C ASP A 504 9.87 -27.92 -9.30
N GLN A 505 8.80 -27.86 -10.09
CA GLN A 505 7.94 -29.02 -10.38
C GLN A 505 8.64 -30.10 -11.22
N LEU A 506 9.67 -29.72 -12.00
CA LEU A 506 10.40 -30.65 -12.88
C LEU A 506 11.58 -31.30 -12.16
N GLY A 507 12.26 -30.53 -11.30
CA GLY A 507 13.43 -30.98 -10.54
C GLY A 507 13.13 -31.56 -9.16
N ASN A 508 11.91 -31.37 -8.62
CA ASN A 508 11.56 -31.70 -7.23
C ASN A 508 12.54 -31.06 -6.22
N THR A 509 12.94 -29.82 -6.50
CA THR A 509 13.84 -29.00 -5.66
C THR A 509 13.16 -27.67 -5.34
N THR A 510 13.73 -26.89 -4.42
CA THR A 510 13.30 -25.51 -4.17
C THR A 510 14.42 -24.54 -4.56
N PHE A 511 14.04 -23.33 -4.96
CA PHE A 511 14.98 -22.25 -5.27
C PHE A 511 14.40 -20.89 -4.85
N THR A 512 15.29 -19.94 -4.58
CA THR A 512 14.93 -18.54 -4.35
C THR A 512 14.72 -17.85 -5.68
N ASP A 513 13.52 -17.32 -5.94
CA ASP A 513 13.24 -16.63 -7.21
C ASP A 513 13.73 -15.17 -7.16
N GLU A 514 15.00 -14.97 -7.51
CA GLU A 514 15.65 -13.66 -7.55
C GLU A 514 15.03 -12.71 -8.59
N ASN A 515 14.41 -13.26 -9.64
CA ASN A 515 13.80 -12.51 -10.73
C ASN A 515 12.29 -12.30 -10.54
N PHE A 516 11.76 -12.63 -9.36
CA PHE A 516 10.35 -12.47 -9.04
C PHE A 516 9.94 -11.00 -9.09
N ARG A 517 8.92 -10.69 -9.89
CA ARG A 517 8.31 -9.36 -10.00
C ARG A 517 6.85 -9.45 -9.57
N PRO A 518 6.45 -8.85 -8.42
CA PRO A 518 5.09 -8.95 -7.89
C PRO A 518 3.99 -8.70 -8.93
N GLN A 519 4.08 -7.59 -9.67
CA GLN A 519 3.10 -7.22 -10.69
C GLN A 519 2.89 -8.28 -11.80
N GLN A 520 3.93 -9.06 -12.12
CA GLN A 520 3.91 -10.03 -13.21
C GLN A 520 3.65 -11.47 -12.73
N ALA A 521 3.96 -11.77 -11.46
CA ALA A 521 4.04 -13.14 -10.96
C ALA A 521 3.09 -13.46 -9.79
N ASN A 522 2.53 -12.46 -9.10
CA ASN A 522 1.63 -12.69 -7.96
C ASN A 522 0.36 -13.46 -8.31
N TRP A 523 -0.10 -13.39 -9.57
CA TRP A 523 -1.32 -14.07 -9.99
C TRP A 523 -1.25 -15.60 -9.84
N ARG A 524 -0.06 -16.19 -9.79
CA ARG A 524 0.16 -17.64 -9.60
C ARG A 524 0.36 -18.07 -8.15
N ARG A 525 0.31 -17.14 -7.21
CA ARG A 525 0.54 -17.41 -5.78
C ARG A 525 -0.74 -17.22 -4.99
N ARG A 526 -0.99 -18.03 -3.97
CA ARG A 526 -2.03 -17.72 -2.97
C ARG A 526 -1.50 -16.73 -1.93
N SER A 527 -0.29 -16.98 -1.42
CA SER A 527 0.41 -16.07 -0.53
C SER A 527 1.17 -15.03 -1.38
N LYS A 528 0.49 -13.90 -1.63
CA LYS A 528 1.00 -12.83 -2.47
C LYS A 528 2.25 -12.19 -1.85
N VAL A 529 3.13 -11.70 -2.71
CA VAL A 529 4.29 -10.91 -2.31
C VAL A 529 3.90 -9.43 -2.36
N PRO A 530 3.78 -8.73 -1.22
CA PRO A 530 3.35 -7.34 -1.24
C PRO A 530 4.49 -6.38 -1.64
N THR A 531 4.12 -5.27 -2.28
CA THR A 531 4.99 -4.09 -2.37
C THR A 531 4.78 -3.20 -1.14
N LEU A 532 5.84 -2.90 -0.40
CA LEU A 532 5.79 -1.95 0.70
C LEU A 532 5.91 -0.51 0.20
N LEU A 533 4.95 0.35 0.57
CA LEU A 533 4.97 1.79 0.38
C LEU A 533 5.05 2.48 1.75
N LEU A 534 6.20 3.12 2.01
CA LEU A 534 6.35 4.05 3.14
C LEU A 534 6.06 5.46 2.61
N ASN A 535 4.90 6.01 2.96
CA ASN A 535 4.46 7.30 2.46
C ASN A 535 5.03 8.45 3.29
N THR A 536 5.58 9.44 2.63
CA THR A 536 6.10 10.68 3.21
C THR A 536 5.61 11.87 2.39
N THR A 537 5.73 13.08 2.91
CA THR A 537 5.39 14.29 2.15
C THR A 537 6.63 15.14 1.94
N SER A 538 6.87 15.56 0.69
CA SER A 538 7.91 16.51 0.34
C SER A 538 7.46 17.93 0.67
N LEU A 539 8.15 18.60 1.58
CA LEU A 539 7.90 20.02 1.87
C LEU A 539 8.23 20.94 0.68
N ASN A 540 9.08 20.46 -0.24
CA ASN A 540 9.55 21.23 -1.37
C ASN A 540 8.49 21.40 -2.47
N SER A 541 7.67 20.36 -2.69
CA SER A 541 6.66 20.28 -3.75
C SER A 541 5.23 20.19 -3.22
N GLY A 542 5.05 19.75 -1.96
CA GLY A 542 3.75 19.43 -1.39
C GLY A 542 3.25 18.03 -1.76
N HIS A 543 3.96 17.28 -2.61
CA HIS A 543 3.53 15.97 -3.09
C HIS A 543 3.90 14.83 -2.14
N ASN A 544 3.21 13.69 -2.30
CA ASN A 544 3.63 12.41 -1.74
C ASN A 544 5.00 11.97 -2.29
N TRP A 545 5.82 11.46 -1.40
CA TRP A 545 7.10 10.83 -1.68
C TRP A 545 7.09 9.42 -1.11
N HIS A 546 7.40 8.43 -1.92
CA HIS A 546 7.39 7.02 -1.50
C HIS A 546 8.80 6.50 -1.32
N PHE A 547 9.02 5.72 -0.26
CA PHE A 547 10.12 4.75 -0.21
C PHE A 547 9.55 3.34 -0.43
N THR A 548 10.11 2.64 -1.41
CA THR A 548 9.82 1.22 -1.68
C THR A 548 11.09 0.40 -1.55
N ALA A 549 11.02 -0.92 -1.69
CA ALA A 549 12.19 -1.78 -1.77
C ALA A 549 12.98 -1.65 -3.10
N SER A 550 12.49 -0.87 -4.08
CA SER A 550 13.16 -0.73 -5.38
C SER A 550 13.56 0.70 -5.70
N PHE A 551 12.73 1.67 -5.33
CA PHE A 551 12.89 3.07 -5.68
C PHE A 551 12.49 3.99 -4.53
N MET A 552 12.93 5.25 -4.63
CA MET A 552 12.40 6.35 -3.84
C MET A 552 12.01 7.54 -4.74
N GLY A 553 11.09 8.39 -4.30
CA GLY A 553 10.69 9.61 -5.00
C GLY A 553 9.19 9.78 -5.20
N GLU A 554 8.79 10.80 -5.96
CA GLU A 554 7.38 11.08 -6.23
C GLU A 554 6.82 10.13 -7.31
N PRO A 555 5.78 9.31 -7.00
CA PRO A 555 5.20 8.33 -7.93
C PRO A 555 4.52 8.99 -9.14
N PRO A 556 4.66 8.43 -10.37
CA PRO A 556 4.07 8.94 -11.62
C PRO A 556 2.62 9.43 -11.51
N GLY A 557 1.79 8.74 -10.72
CA GLY A 557 0.34 8.97 -10.57
C GLY A 557 -0.09 10.25 -9.87
N LEU A 558 0.78 10.90 -9.08
CA LEU A 558 0.57 12.22 -8.51
C LEU A 558 0.67 13.27 -9.62
N THR A 559 -0.42 13.53 -10.34
CA THR A 559 -0.59 14.74 -11.16
C THR A 559 -1.97 14.78 -11.81
N GLY A 560 -2.66 15.91 -11.61
CA GLY A 560 -3.38 16.58 -12.68
C GLY A 560 -2.62 17.88 -12.98
N GLN A 561 -2.27 18.13 -14.24
CA GLN A 561 -1.63 19.40 -14.66
C GLN A 561 -2.63 20.56 -14.72
N ASP A 562 -3.90 20.31 -14.40
CA ASP A 562 -4.96 21.32 -14.51
C ASP A 562 -4.97 22.29 -13.32
N ILE A 563 -4.43 21.86 -12.16
CA ILE A 563 -4.46 22.63 -10.91
C ILE A 563 -3.05 22.73 -10.29
N ASP A 564 -2.34 21.61 -10.17
CA ASP A 564 -1.00 21.58 -9.58
C ASP A 564 0.07 21.75 -10.66
N MET A 565 0.78 22.88 -10.60
CA MET A 565 1.85 23.25 -11.53
C MET A 565 3.22 23.29 -10.84
N ASN A 566 3.34 22.71 -9.63
CA ASN A 566 4.60 22.64 -8.91
C ASN A 566 5.62 21.76 -9.64
N GLN A 567 6.91 22.03 -9.40
CA GLN A 567 7.98 21.18 -9.90
C GLN A 567 7.92 19.78 -9.28
N ARG A 568 8.22 18.79 -10.10
CA ARG A 568 8.10 17.38 -9.75
C ARG A 568 9.45 16.72 -9.55
N TYR A 569 9.62 15.99 -8.44
CA TYR A 569 10.83 15.24 -8.13
C TYR A 569 10.66 13.78 -8.56
N ARG A 570 10.98 13.48 -9.84
CA ARG A 570 10.84 12.14 -10.43
C ARG A 570 11.56 11.08 -9.59
N ARG A 571 10.88 9.95 -9.36
CA ARG A 571 11.47 8.76 -8.71
C ARG A 571 12.72 8.23 -9.41
N LEU A 572 13.58 7.57 -8.64
CA LEU A 572 14.75 6.84 -9.12
C LEU A 572 14.89 5.51 -8.39
N TYR A 573 15.48 4.53 -9.06
CA TYR A 573 15.88 3.29 -8.42
C TYR A 573 17.14 3.49 -7.58
N TYR A 574 17.29 2.74 -6.48
CA TYR A 574 18.41 2.98 -5.54
C TYR A 574 19.79 2.90 -6.20
N TRP A 575 20.03 1.96 -7.12
CA TRP A 575 21.33 1.85 -7.82
C TRP A 575 21.65 3.05 -8.73
N GLN A 576 20.65 3.85 -9.10
CA GLN A 576 20.81 5.09 -9.86
C GLN A 576 21.13 6.29 -8.97
N ALA A 577 21.04 6.15 -7.65
CA ALA A 577 21.27 7.26 -6.74
C ALA A 577 22.73 7.74 -6.81
N PRO A 578 22.96 9.06 -6.74
CA PRO A 578 24.26 9.66 -7.03
C PRO A 578 25.32 9.40 -5.95
N THR A 579 24.91 9.05 -4.73
CA THR A 579 25.82 8.84 -3.59
C THR A 579 25.60 7.47 -2.95
N GLU A 580 26.66 6.86 -2.38
CA GLU A 580 26.57 5.56 -1.71
C GLU A 580 25.58 5.55 -0.53
N LYS A 581 25.47 6.67 0.19
CA LYS A 581 24.49 6.87 1.27
C LYS A 581 23.05 6.79 0.76
N LEU A 582 22.76 7.35 -0.41
CA LEU A 582 21.43 7.31 -1.03
C LEU A 582 21.16 5.95 -1.69
N LYS A 583 22.18 5.29 -2.24
CA LYS A 583 22.06 3.91 -2.73
C LYS A 583 21.66 2.97 -1.61
N HIS A 584 22.26 3.10 -0.43
CA HIS A 584 22.00 2.26 0.75
C HIS A 584 21.13 2.99 1.79
N TYR A 585 20.06 3.64 1.33
CA TYR A 585 19.22 4.46 2.21
C TYR A 585 18.53 3.59 3.30
N PRO A 586 18.67 3.89 4.61
CA PRO A 586 18.18 3.02 5.69
C PRO A 586 16.66 2.93 5.83
N LEU A 587 16.14 1.74 6.13
CA LEU A 587 14.72 1.52 6.48
C LEU A 587 14.28 2.38 7.67
N GLY A 588 15.07 2.38 8.75
CA GLY A 588 14.74 3.17 9.94
C GLY A 588 14.55 4.65 9.65
N TYR A 589 15.33 5.21 8.71
CA TYR A 589 15.21 6.60 8.27
C TYR A 589 13.98 6.82 7.38
N ALA A 590 13.69 5.91 6.45
CA ALA A 590 12.46 5.97 5.65
C ALA A 590 11.19 5.94 6.52
N VAL A 591 11.15 5.06 7.54
CA VAL A 591 10.04 4.99 8.50
C VAL A 591 9.98 6.26 9.37
N ALA A 592 11.13 6.77 9.84
CA ALA A 592 11.17 7.99 10.63
C ALA A 592 10.72 9.24 9.84
N ALA A 593 11.01 9.31 8.54
CA ALA A 593 10.45 10.34 7.68
C ALA A 593 8.91 10.24 7.62
N SER A 594 8.37 9.02 7.47
CA SER A 594 6.92 8.80 7.44
C SER A 594 6.24 9.09 8.77
N ALA A 595 6.91 8.87 9.91
CA ALA A 595 6.41 9.16 11.26
C ALA A 595 6.83 10.54 11.80
N GLY A 596 7.46 11.38 10.96
CA GLY A 596 8.03 12.66 11.34
C GLY A 596 6.97 13.75 11.48
N VAL A 597 6.17 13.71 12.55
CA VAL A 597 5.13 14.70 12.83
C VAL A 597 5.73 16.13 12.83
N PRO A 598 5.16 17.06 12.04
CA PRO A 598 5.64 18.44 11.98
C PRO A 598 5.73 19.11 13.36
N ALA A 599 6.70 20.01 13.52
CA ALA A 599 7.06 20.72 14.77
C ALA A 599 7.66 19.86 15.90
N LEU A 600 7.37 18.55 15.97
CA LEU A 600 7.98 17.64 16.96
C LEU A 600 9.26 16.96 16.44
N PHE A 601 9.35 16.77 15.12
CA PHE A 601 10.50 16.16 14.46
C PHE A 601 11.07 17.10 13.40
N ASP A 602 12.39 17.02 13.23
CA ASP A 602 13.08 17.77 12.18
C ASP A 602 12.85 17.04 10.84
N PRO A 603 12.55 17.72 9.73
CA PRO A 603 12.38 17.05 8.44
C PRO A 603 13.62 16.25 8.08
N LEU A 604 13.43 15.06 7.50
CA LEU A 604 14.56 14.25 7.04
C LEU A 604 15.05 14.79 5.70
N GLU A 605 16.35 15.09 5.64
CA GLU A 605 16.97 15.73 4.48
C GLU A 605 17.62 14.70 3.54
N LEU A 606 17.29 14.78 2.25
CA LEU A 606 18.00 14.12 1.16
C LEU A 606 18.81 15.18 0.40
N GLU A 607 20.10 15.22 0.67
CA GLU A 607 21.08 16.08 0.00
C GLU A 607 21.65 15.39 -1.25
N ASP A 608 22.16 16.19 -2.19
CA ASP A 608 22.83 15.74 -3.41
C ASP A 608 22.02 14.78 -4.30
N LEU A 609 20.69 14.72 -4.12
CA LEU A 609 19.82 13.88 -4.93
C LEU A 609 19.36 14.59 -6.22
N TYR A 610 19.11 15.89 -6.15
CA TYR A 610 18.75 16.74 -7.29
C TYR A 610 19.63 17.99 -7.32
N PRO A 611 19.90 18.58 -8.51
CA PRO A 611 20.72 19.79 -8.63
C PRO A 611 20.17 20.95 -7.79
N ASP A 612 21.08 21.59 -7.04
CA ASP A 612 20.84 22.82 -6.25
C ASP A 612 19.69 22.75 -5.24
N ARG A 613 19.36 21.55 -4.73
CA ARG A 613 18.21 21.34 -3.84
C ARG A 613 18.47 20.26 -2.79
N THR A 614 17.99 20.53 -1.58
CA THR A 614 17.83 19.54 -0.52
C THR A 614 16.36 19.19 -0.41
N ILE A 615 16.01 17.92 -0.57
CA ILE A 615 14.62 17.45 -0.37
C ILE A 615 14.39 17.27 1.13
N ARG A 616 13.29 17.83 1.64
CA ARG A 616 12.91 17.72 3.05
C ARG A 616 11.61 16.96 3.17
N LEU A 617 11.67 15.83 3.86
CA LEU A 617 10.56 14.91 4.03
C LEU A 617 9.99 14.99 5.44
N VAL A 618 8.66 14.99 5.52
CA VAL A 618 7.87 14.94 6.76
C VAL A 618 6.84 13.82 6.68
N ASP A 619 6.08 13.67 7.77
CA ASP A 619 5.01 12.68 7.89
C ASP A 619 4.12 12.65 6.65
N GLY A 620 3.87 11.43 6.12
CA GLY A 620 3.07 11.24 4.92
C GLY A 620 1.62 11.69 5.08
N GLY A 621 1.13 11.78 6.32
CA GLY A 621 -0.22 12.19 6.60
C GLY A 621 -0.52 13.65 6.31
N VAL A 622 0.51 14.46 6.02
CA VAL A 622 0.34 15.85 5.57
C VAL A 622 -0.33 15.93 4.19
N HIS A 623 -0.01 14.99 3.29
CA HIS A 623 -0.62 14.89 1.95
C HIS A 623 -1.61 13.73 1.83
N ASP A 624 -1.30 12.54 2.37
CA ASP A 624 -2.14 11.35 2.30
C ASP A 624 -2.33 10.73 3.68
N ASN A 625 -3.25 11.31 4.46
CA ASN A 625 -3.53 10.93 5.84
C ASN A 625 -4.01 9.47 6.00
N GLN A 626 -4.61 8.90 4.95
CA GLN A 626 -5.16 7.54 4.96
C GLN A 626 -4.23 6.51 4.31
N GLY A 627 -3.19 6.95 3.59
CA GLY A 627 -2.30 6.06 2.84
C GLY A 627 -2.96 5.44 1.60
N VAL A 628 -4.08 6.00 1.14
CA VAL A 628 -4.91 5.42 0.06
C VAL A 628 -4.49 5.90 -1.32
N ALA A 629 -3.84 7.07 -1.43
CA ALA A 629 -3.32 7.54 -2.73
C ALA A 629 -2.24 6.58 -3.25
N GLY A 630 -1.36 6.08 -2.37
CA GLY A 630 -0.37 5.05 -2.74
C GLY A 630 -1.01 3.75 -3.28
N LEU A 631 -2.15 3.33 -2.72
CA LEU A 631 -2.87 2.14 -3.21
C LEU A 631 -3.52 2.37 -4.58
N LEU A 632 -4.08 3.57 -4.80
CA LEU A 632 -4.64 3.94 -6.10
C LEU A 632 -3.56 4.08 -7.18
N ASP A 633 -2.39 4.63 -6.84
CA ASP A 633 -1.23 4.71 -7.74
C ASP A 633 -0.73 3.32 -8.15
N GLU A 634 -0.76 2.37 -7.23
CA GLU A 634 -0.46 0.96 -7.49
C GLU A 634 -1.60 0.20 -8.17
N SER A 635 -2.72 0.87 -8.50
CA SER A 635 -3.90 0.30 -9.16
C SER A 635 -4.51 -0.87 -8.38
N CYS A 636 -4.65 -0.73 -7.06
CA CYS A 636 -5.40 -1.68 -6.25
C CYS A 636 -6.90 -1.65 -6.58
N ASP A 637 -7.49 -2.83 -6.76
CA ASP A 637 -8.90 -3.03 -7.09
C ASP A 637 -9.77 -3.25 -5.83
N LEU A 638 -9.20 -3.84 -4.79
CA LEU A 638 -9.83 -4.07 -3.48
C LEU A 638 -9.01 -3.38 -2.40
N ILE A 639 -9.62 -2.44 -1.66
CA ILE A 639 -8.91 -1.65 -0.65
C ILE A 639 -9.38 -2.02 0.75
N LEU A 640 -8.44 -2.38 1.61
CA LEU A 640 -8.61 -2.55 3.05
C LEU A 640 -7.93 -1.37 3.76
N CYS A 641 -8.71 -0.39 4.21
CA CYS A 641 -8.18 0.80 4.89
C CYS A 641 -8.45 0.76 6.39
N SER A 642 -7.36 0.76 7.16
CA SER A 642 -7.38 0.93 8.61
C SER A 642 -6.87 2.33 8.96
N ASP A 643 -7.79 3.25 9.26
CA ASP A 643 -7.50 4.66 9.53
C ASP A 643 -7.50 4.95 11.04
N ALA A 644 -6.32 4.91 11.66
CA ALA A 644 -6.14 5.23 13.08
C ALA A 644 -5.63 6.67 13.30
N SER A 645 -5.84 7.54 12.33
CA SER A 645 -5.37 8.93 12.35
C SER A 645 -6.00 9.74 13.49
N GLY A 646 -5.32 10.83 13.88
CA GLY A 646 -5.88 11.78 14.84
C GLY A 646 -7.15 12.40 14.26
N GLN A 647 -8.32 11.98 14.72
CA GLN A 647 -9.58 12.56 14.25
C GLN A 647 -9.88 13.82 15.05
N MET A 648 -10.32 14.87 14.37
CA MET A 648 -10.58 16.16 15.00
C MET A 648 -11.67 16.03 16.07
N ASP A 649 -11.41 16.54 17.27
CA ASP A 649 -12.37 16.60 18.38
C ASP A 649 -13.12 17.94 18.42
N ASP A 650 -14.31 17.91 19.00
CA ASP A 650 -15.06 19.11 19.34
C ASP A 650 -14.35 19.90 20.44
N GLN A 651 -14.34 21.22 20.31
CA GLN A 651 -13.84 22.14 21.33
C GLN A 651 -14.96 23.08 21.73
N ALA A 652 -15.51 22.90 22.93
CA ALA A 652 -16.55 23.77 23.47
C ALA A 652 -16.11 25.26 23.52
N SER A 653 -14.81 25.50 23.68
CA SER A 653 -14.23 26.84 23.67
C SER A 653 -12.80 26.80 23.12
N PRO A 654 -12.61 26.96 21.80
CA PRO A 654 -11.28 26.98 21.21
C PRO A 654 -10.47 28.18 21.73
N LYS A 655 -9.17 27.98 21.96
CA LYS A 655 -8.27 29.04 22.43
C LYS A 655 -8.10 30.12 21.35
N LYS A 656 -8.11 31.39 21.76
CA LYS A 656 -8.01 32.57 20.87
C LYS A 656 -6.58 32.96 20.46
N SER A 657 -5.56 32.28 20.98
CA SER A 657 -4.17 32.64 20.67
C SER A 657 -3.83 32.32 19.21
N ALA A 658 -3.00 33.14 18.56
CA ALA A 658 -2.63 32.93 17.15
C ALA A 658 -2.12 31.50 16.89
N LEU A 659 -1.28 30.97 17.79
CA LEU A 659 -0.74 29.62 17.68
C LEU A 659 -1.81 28.52 17.79
N SER A 660 -2.76 28.67 18.72
CA SER A 660 -3.85 27.69 18.86
C SER A 660 -4.83 27.75 17.69
N VAL A 661 -5.08 28.95 17.14
CA VAL A 661 -5.90 29.12 15.94
C VAL A 661 -5.22 28.44 14.75
N PHE A 662 -3.92 28.64 14.55
CA PHE A 662 -3.16 27.97 13.50
C PHE A 662 -3.29 26.44 13.54
N PHE A 663 -3.00 25.81 14.68
CA PHE A 663 -3.11 24.35 14.81
C PHE A 663 -4.56 23.84 14.70
N ARG A 664 -5.54 24.63 15.16
CA ARG A 664 -6.97 24.28 14.98
C ARG A 664 -7.38 24.35 13.51
N SER A 665 -6.92 25.35 12.77
CA SER A 665 -7.16 25.48 11.32
C SER A 665 -6.51 24.35 10.54
N ASP A 666 -5.26 24.00 10.86
CA ASP A 666 -4.58 22.84 10.27
C ASP A 666 -5.37 21.54 10.51
N SER A 667 -5.83 21.30 11.74
CA SER A 667 -6.68 20.13 12.05
C SER A 667 -7.96 20.09 11.22
N ILE A 668 -8.62 21.24 10.98
CA ILE A 668 -9.82 21.33 10.16
C ILE A 668 -9.51 20.98 8.70
N LEU A 669 -8.41 21.49 8.15
CA LEU A 669 -8.00 21.20 6.77
C LEU A 669 -7.68 19.71 6.59
N GLN A 670 -6.95 19.12 7.54
CA GLN A 670 -6.61 17.69 7.52
C GLN A 670 -7.85 16.79 7.64
N ASP A 671 -8.83 17.17 8.48
CA ASP A 671 -10.11 16.47 8.61
C ASP A 671 -10.89 16.52 7.29
N ARG A 672 -10.93 17.69 6.63
CA ARG A 672 -11.60 17.85 5.33
C ARG A 672 -10.94 17.03 4.22
N VAL A 673 -9.61 16.97 4.18
CA VAL A 673 -8.87 16.13 3.22
C VAL A 673 -9.23 14.65 3.43
N ARG A 674 -9.22 14.19 4.68
CA ARG A 674 -9.59 12.81 5.04
C ARG A 674 -11.00 12.45 4.57
N GLU A 675 -11.97 13.33 4.80
CA GLU A 675 -13.35 13.12 4.34
C GLU A 675 -13.47 13.08 2.81
N ALA A 676 -12.74 13.95 2.10
CA ALA A 676 -12.75 13.97 0.64
C ALA A 676 -12.15 12.69 0.04
N GLN A 677 -11.05 12.18 0.63
CA GLN A 677 -10.44 10.91 0.23
C GLN A 677 -11.40 9.73 0.42
N TYR A 678 -12.07 9.66 1.57
CA TYR A 678 -13.09 8.63 1.82
C TYR A 678 -14.25 8.71 0.83
N GLN A 679 -14.77 9.91 0.56
CA GLN A 679 -15.87 10.12 -0.39
C GLN A 679 -15.50 9.68 -1.82
N ASP A 680 -14.27 9.93 -2.28
CA ASP A 680 -13.79 9.47 -3.59
C ASP A 680 -13.72 7.93 -3.65
N LEU A 681 -13.17 7.27 -2.62
CA LEU A 681 -13.11 5.81 -2.55
C LEU A 681 -14.52 5.18 -2.52
N GLU A 682 -15.42 5.73 -1.70
CA GLU A 682 -16.80 5.25 -1.60
C GLU A 682 -17.53 5.38 -2.95
N ALA A 683 -17.32 6.50 -3.65
CA ALA A 683 -17.88 6.70 -4.99
C ALA A 683 -17.34 5.68 -6.01
N LYS A 684 -16.04 5.37 -5.97
CA LYS A 684 -15.44 4.34 -6.86
C LYS A 684 -15.98 2.94 -6.57
N ALA A 685 -16.16 2.60 -5.29
CA ALA A 685 -16.74 1.33 -4.88
C ALA A 685 -18.21 1.20 -5.31
N LYS A 686 -19.04 2.24 -5.09
CA LYS A 686 -20.44 2.28 -5.57
C LYS A 686 -20.55 2.19 -7.10
N ASN A 687 -19.51 2.60 -7.81
CA ASN A 687 -19.44 2.52 -9.27
C ASN A 687 -18.82 1.22 -9.84
N ASN A 688 -18.43 0.27 -8.98
CA ASN A 688 -17.70 -0.96 -9.35
C ASN A 688 -16.39 -0.69 -10.11
N ALA A 689 -15.77 0.47 -9.88
CA ALA A 689 -14.39 0.72 -10.29
C ALA A 689 -13.40 0.16 -9.27
N LEU A 690 -13.77 0.16 -7.99
CA LEU A 690 -13.20 -0.73 -6.99
C LEU A 690 -14.11 -1.94 -6.84
N GLN A 691 -13.51 -3.12 -6.73
CA GLN A 691 -14.22 -4.37 -6.44
C GLN A 691 -14.73 -4.44 -4.99
N GLY A 692 -14.12 -3.68 -4.09
CA GLY A 692 -14.60 -3.54 -2.73
C GLY A 692 -13.83 -2.49 -1.94
N LEU A 693 -14.46 -1.98 -0.89
CA LEU A 693 -13.87 -1.04 0.06
C LEU A 693 -14.21 -1.49 1.48
N PHE A 694 -13.18 -1.91 2.21
CA PHE A 694 -13.20 -2.02 3.65
C PHE A 694 -12.59 -0.75 4.23
N PHE A 695 -13.28 -0.10 5.15
CA PHE A 695 -12.82 1.15 5.75
C PHE A 695 -13.25 1.20 7.22
N ILE A 696 -12.29 1.33 8.14
CA ILE A 696 -12.56 1.49 9.59
C ILE A 696 -11.77 2.65 10.18
N HIS A 697 -12.32 3.29 11.21
CA HIS A 697 -11.63 4.35 11.96
C HIS A 697 -12.03 4.42 13.44
N LEU A 698 -11.19 5.05 14.28
CA LEU A 698 -11.35 5.04 15.75
C LEU A 698 -12.64 5.70 16.29
N LYS A 699 -13.24 6.63 15.53
CA LYS A 699 -14.55 7.23 15.84
C LYS A 699 -15.73 6.55 15.15
N GLN A 700 -15.55 5.40 14.51
CA GLN A 700 -16.63 4.72 13.81
C GLN A 700 -17.76 4.39 14.79
N ASP A 701 -18.99 4.62 14.35
CA ASP A 701 -20.21 4.52 15.17
C ASP A 701 -20.26 5.52 16.34
N LEU A 702 -19.25 6.37 16.61
CA LEU A 702 -19.41 7.44 17.60
C LEU A 702 -20.32 8.56 17.05
N HIS A 703 -21.62 8.44 17.27
CA HIS A 703 -22.59 9.46 16.87
C HIS A 703 -22.32 10.80 17.58
N SER A 704 -22.57 11.89 16.85
CA SER A 704 -22.66 13.26 17.36
C SER A 704 -24.10 13.75 17.24
N ASP A 705 -24.50 14.63 18.15
CA ASP A 705 -25.83 15.24 18.15
C ASP A 705 -25.71 16.73 17.84
N PRO A 706 -26.65 17.30 17.07
CA PRO A 706 -26.76 18.74 16.96
C PRO A 706 -26.89 19.35 18.35
N LEU A 707 -26.12 20.41 18.61
CA LEU A 707 -26.29 21.21 19.82
C LEU A 707 -27.29 22.32 19.54
N ASP A 708 -28.37 22.34 20.29
CA ASP A 708 -29.34 23.43 20.26
C ASP A 708 -28.74 24.70 20.89
N TRP A 709 -29.06 25.87 20.31
CA TRP A 709 -28.71 27.13 20.95
C TRP A 709 -29.58 27.37 22.18
N ILE A 710 -29.11 28.26 23.07
CA ILE A 710 -29.87 28.64 24.27
C ILE A 710 -31.22 29.22 23.83
N GLN A 711 -32.32 28.68 24.37
CA GLN A 711 -33.69 29.02 23.98
C GLN A 711 -34.00 28.66 22.51
N CYS A 712 -33.62 27.46 22.07
CA CYS A 712 -34.03 26.94 20.77
C CYS A 712 -35.55 26.75 20.69
N ASP A 713 -36.17 27.36 19.68
CA ASP A 713 -37.62 27.31 19.47
C ASP A 713 -38.11 25.94 18.94
N ASN A 714 -37.18 25.10 18.48
CA ASN A 714 -37.46 23.76 17.99
C ASN A 714 -36.34 22.80 18.44
N PRO A 715 -36.32 22.40 19.72
CA PRO A 715 -35.23 21.63 20.29
C PRO A 715 -35.14 20.24 19.65
N THR A 716 -33.91 19.78 19.44
CA THR A 716 -33.62 18.45 18.94
C THR A 716 -34.02 17.42 20.03
N PRO A 717 -34.86 16.41 19.71
CA PRO A 717 -35.25 15.40 20.69
C PRO A 717 -34.03 14.64 21.22
N GLU A 718 -34.02 14.32 22.52
CA GLU A 718 -32.96 13.47 23.08
C GLU A 718 -32.97 12.09 22.40
N PRO A 719 -31.86 11.68 21.77
CA PRO A 719 -31.82 10.41 21.07
C PRO A 719 -31.71 9.25 22.07
N GLN A 720 -32.65 8.30 22.01
CA GLN A 720 -32.49 7.03 22.72
C GLN A 720 -31.51 6.15 21.94
N ARG A 721 -30.30 5.95 22.48
CA ARG A 721 -29.26 5.15 21.83
C ARG A 721 -28.80 3.99 22.71
N PRO A 722 -28.45 2.85 22.10
CA PRO A 722 -27.71 1.80 22.79
C PRO A 722 -26.43 2.34 23.39
N HIS A 723 -26.10 1.85 24.59
CA HIS A 723 -24.89 2.25 25.32
C HIS A 723 -23.61 1.80 24.60
N CYS A 724 -23.62 0.61 24.00
CA CYS A 724 -22.52 0.08 23.20
C CYS A 724 -22.59 0.52 21.73
N THR A 725 -21.44 0.46 21.08
CA THR A 725 -21.31 0.46 19.63
C THR A 725 -21.84 -0.84 19.02
N ASP A 726 -22.07 -0.84 17.71
CA ASP A 726 -22.51 -2.01 16.94
C ASP A 726 -21.46 -3.14 16.92
N TYR A 727 -20.21 -2.82 17.30
CA TYR A 727 -19.12 -3.78 17.51
C TYR A 727 -18.89 -4.12 19.00
N GLY A 728 -19.81 -3.75 19.89
CA GLY A 728 -19.89 -4.26 21.26
C GLY A 728 -18.95 -3.59 22.27
N ILE A 729 -18.49 -2.36 22.02
CA ILE A 729 -17.67 -1.59 22.96
C ILE A 729 -18.51 -0.44 23.55
N ASP A 730 -18.38 -0.14 24.85
CA ASP A 730 -19.01 1.05 25.43
C ASP A 730 -18.59 2.30 24.64
N ARG A 731 -19.57 3.11 24.23
CA ARG A 731 -19.32 4.36 23.49
C ARG A 731 -18.45 5.32 24.30
N GLY A 732 -18.54 5.31 25.63
CA GLY A 732 -17.66 6.06 26.52
C GLY A 732 -16.20 5.60 26.44
N GLN A 733 -15.95 4.30 26.59
CA GLN A 733 -14.62 3.71 26.45
C GLN A 733 -14.04 3.92 25.05
N GLN A 734 -14.84 3.74 24.00
CA GLN A 734 -14.40 3.95 22.62
C GLN A 734 -14.02 5.42 22.36
N ARG A 735 -14.78 6.39 22.89
CA ARG A 735 -14.38 7.81 22.85
C ARG A 735 -13.02 8.03 23.52
N ARG A 736 -12.78 7.40 24.68
CA ARG A 736 -11.47 7.50 25.36
C ARG A 736 -10.35 6.87 24.54
N LEU A 737 -10.61 5.75 23.85
CA LEU A 737 -9.64 5.12 22.94
C LEU A 737 -9.28 6.03 21.76
N ALA A 738 -10.27 6.69 21.15
CA ALA A 738 -10.04 7.66 20.08
C ALA A 738 -9.20 8.87 20.55
N GLN A 739 -9.27 9.20 21.84
CA GLN A 739 -8.54 10.30 22.49
C GLN A 739 -7.18 9.88 23.10
N VAL A 740 -6.82 8.59 23.04
CA VAL A 740 -5.48 8.15 23.44
C VAL A 740 -4.46 8.98 22.66
N ARG A 741 -3.38 9.39 23.34
CA ARG A 741 -2.32 10.22 22.76
C ARG A 741 -1.67 9.58 21.53
N THR A 742 -1.27 10.41 20.58
CA THR A 742 -0.36 10.05 19.48
C THR A 742 1.09 10.33 19.89
N ASP A 743 1.72 9.37 20.58
CA ASP A 743 3.10 9.51 21.11
C ASP A 743 3.93 8.25 20.83
N LEU A 744 5.26 8.35 21.01
CA LEU A 744 6.26 7.28 20.90
C LEU A 744 6.83 6.90 22.27
N ASP A 745 6.08 7.18 23.32
CA ASP A 745 6.42 6.80 24.69
C ASP A 745 5.87 5.41 25.06
N THR A 746 6.08 4.98 26.30
CA THR A 746 5.56 3.69 26.75
C THR A 746 4.05 3.66 26.75
N PHE A 747 3.48 2.57 26.22
CA PHE A 747 2.10 2.15 26.46
C PHE A 747 2.06 0.99 27.44
N THR A 748 1.09 0.98 28.34
CA THR A 748 0.87 -0.15 29.26
C THR A 748 0.16 -1.31 28.55
N GLU A 749 0.13 -2.50 29.16
CA GLU A 749 -0.62 -3.64 28.62
C GLU A 749 -2.11 -3.29 28.47
N VAL A 750 -2.69 -2.63 29.46
CA VAL A 750 -4.10 -2.20 29.42
C VAL A 750 -4.36 -1.22 28.26
N GLU A 751 -3.51 -0.20 28.09
CA GLU A 751 -3.65 0.74 26.96
C GLU A 751 -3.51 0.04 25.61
N ALA A 752 -2.47 -0.80 25.47
CA ALA A 752 -2.16 -1.49 24.24
C ALA A 752 -3.23 -2.52 23.85
N TYR A 753 -3.64 -3.37 24.79
CA TYR A 753 -4.63 -4.41 24.53
C TYR A 753 -6.02 -3.82 24.32
N ALA A 754 -6.36 -2.71 24.96
CA ALA A 754 -7.63 -2.03 24.68
C ALA A 754 -7.70 -1.50 23.24
N LEU A 755 -6.61 -0.91 22.74
CA LEU A 755 -6.50 -0.47 21.33
C LEU A 755 -6.57 -1.64 20.35
N MET A 756 -5.84 -2.73 20.62
CA MET A 756 -5.89 -3.95 19.79
C MET A 756 -7.30 -4.57 19.78
N ALA A 757 -7.94 -4.69 20.94
CA ALA A 757 -9.29 -5.24 21.03
C ALA A 757 -10.31 -4.38 20.26
N SER A 758 -10.17 -3.05 20.30
CA SER A 758 -10.99 -2.13 19.49
C SER A 758 -10.81 -2.31 17.99
N GLY A 759 -9.55 -2.33 17.51
CA GLY A 759 -9.25 -2.58 16.09
C GLY A 759 -9.75 -3.95 15.61
N TYR A 760 -9.61 -4.97 16.44
CA TYR A 760 -10.12 -6.31 16.16
C TYR A 760 -11.66 -6.34 16.07
N ALA A 761 -12.36 -5.73 17.04
CA ALA A 761 -13.82 -5.68 17.07
C ALA A 761 -14.42 -4.91 15.88
N MET A 762 -13.83 -3.75 15.55
CA MET A 762 -14.22 -2.95 14.37
C MET A 762 -14.01 -3.72 13.07
N THR A 763 -12.86 -4.39 12.93
CA THR A 763 -12.55 -5.20 11.73
C THR A 763 -13.55 -6.33 11.58
N LYS A 764 -13.85 -7.05 12.67
CA LYS A 764 -14.83 -8.14 12.66
C LYS A 764 -16.22 -7.64 12.25
N HIS A 765 -16.67 -6.52 12.82
CA HIS A 765 -17.96 -5.94 12.50
C HIS A 765 -18.05 -5.46 11.06
N GLN A 766 -17.05 -4.70 10.58
CA GLN A 766 -17.03 -4.18 9.21
C GLN A 766 -17.04 -5.31 8.17
N LEU A 767 -16.28 -6.39 8.40
CA LEU A 767 -16.28 -7.57 7.54
C LEU A 767 -17.64 -8.26 7.50
N SER A 768 -18.29 -8.45 8.66
CA SER A 768 -19.64 -9.02 8.73
C SER A 768 -20.68 -8.16 8.03
N GLU A 769 -20.58 -6.84 8.15
CA GLU A 769 -21.50 -5.91 7.50
C GLU A 769 -21.33 -5.91 5.98
N LEU A 770 -20.08 -5.93 5.48
CA LEU A 770 -19.81 -6.07 4.06
C LEU A 770 -20.31 -7.41 3.50
N ASP A 771 -20.15 -8.50 4.26
CA ASP A 771 -20.67 -9.82 3.89
C ASP A 771 -22.20 -9.84 3.84
N ARG A 772 -22.86 -9.21 4.81
CA ARG A 772 -24.31 -9.05 4.80
C ARG A 772 -24.78 -8.23 3.60
N GLN A 773 -24.13 -7.12 3.30
CA GLN A 773 -24.42 -6.29 2.12
C GLN A 773 -24.22 -7.07 0.82
N HIS A 774 -23.17 -7.90 0.74
CA HIS A 774 -22.92 -8.79 -0.40
C HIS A 774 -24.08 -9.80 -0.61
N GLN A 775 -24.59 -10.38 0.48
CA GLN A 775 -25.73 -11.29 0.46
C GLN A 775 -27.05 -10.58 0.09
N ASP A 776 -27.27 -9.37 0.61
CA ASP A 776 -28.45 -8.54 0.28
C ASP A 776 -28.50 -8.19 -1.22
N LEU A 777 -27.33 -8.07 -1.86
CA LEU A 777 -27.18 -7.88 -3.31
C LEU A 777 -27.37 -9.17 -4.12
N GLN A 778 -27.73 -10.30 -3.48
CA GLN A 778 -27.93 -11.61 -4.09
C GLN A 778 -26.70 -12.12 -4.86
N LEU A 779 -25.50 -11.71 -4.43
CA LEU A 779 -24.25 -12.19 -5.00
C LEU A 779 -23.84 -13.52 -4.36
N ASN A 780 -23.33 -14.44 -5.17
CA ASN A 780 -22.86 -15.73 -4.67
C ASN A 780 -21.53 -15.59 -3.89
N GLY A 781 -21.32 -16.48 -2.92
CA GLY A 781 -20.11 -16.49 -2.08
C GLY A 781 -20.17 -15.48 -0.93
N HIS A 782 -19.00 -15.18 -0.38
CA HIS A 782 -18.81 -14.19 0.68
C HIS A 782 -18.18 -12.92 0.11
N TRP A 783 -18.21 -11.82 0.86
CA TRP A 783 -17.53 -10.60 0.45
C TRP A 783 -16.03 -10.85 0.27
N ALA A 784 -15.54 -10.60 -0.95
CA ALA A 784 -14.19 -10.95 -1.41
C ALA A 784 -13.81 -12.44 -1.21
N ASP A 785 -14.76 -13.35 -1.08
CA ASP A 785 -14.58 -14.76 -0.69
C ASP A 785 -13.61 -14.97 0.49
N PHE A 786 -13.59 -14.05 1.46
CA PHE A 786 -12.87 -14.26 2.72
C PHE A 786 -13.68 -15.19 3.64
N ASP A 787 -13.01 -15.87 4.57
CA ASP A 787 -13.68 -16.69 5.59
C ASP A 787 -14.20 -15.80 6.72
N ILE A 788 -15.26 -15.04 6.44
CA ILE A 788 -15.82 -14.04 7.37
C ILE A 788 -16.28 -14.68 8.69
N GLN A 789 -16.64 -15.96 8.66
CA GLN A 789 -17.09 -16.73 9.84
C GLN A 789 -15.94 -17.47 10.54
N ALA A 790 -14.68 -17.24 10.13
CA ALA A 790 -13.52 -17.87 10.75
C ALA A 790 -13.52 -17.68 12.27
N PRO A 791 -13.23 -18.75 13.04
CA PRO A 791 -13.29 -18.72 14.49
C PRO A 791 -12.22 -17.78 15.06
N ALA A 792 -12.63 -17.02 16.07
CA ALA A 792 -11.73 -16.15 16.82
C ALA A 792 -10.64 -16.95 17.51
N GLN A 793 -9.41 -16.44 17.48
CA GLN A 793 -8.27 -17.01 18.19
C GLN A 793 -8.14 -16.41 19.59
N ASP A 794 -7.42 -17.13 20.45
CA ASP A 794 -7.05 -16.61 21.77
C ASP A 794 -5.84 -15.66 21.63
N TRP A 795 -6.14 -14.37 21.41
CA TRP A 795 -5.16 -13.30 21.34
C TRP A 795 -4.81 -12.77 22.74
N PRO A 796 -3.59 -12.23 22.95
CA PRO A 796 -3.19 -11.67 24.25
C PRO A 796 -4.12 -10.58 24.81
N PHE A 797 -4.86 -9.90 23.93
CA PHE A 797 -5.80 -8.85 24.27
C PHE A 797 -7.25 -9.33 24.44
N SER A 798 -7.57 -10.61 24.18
CA SER A 798 -8.96 -11.11 24.19
C SER A 798 -9.68 -10.90 25.52
N SER A 799 -8.96 -11.00 26.64
CA SER A 799 -9.54 -10.89 27.99
C SER A 799 -10.00 -9.47 28.37
N ILE A 800 -9.58 -8.43 27.65
CA ILE A 800 -10.01 -7.05 27.92
C ILE A 800 -11.35 -6.71 27.26
N ALA A 801 -11.78 -7.48 26.26
CA ALA A 801 -12.98 -7.17 25.48
C ALA A 801 -14.27 -7.09 26.32
N PRO A 802 -14.54 -7.99 27.29
CA PRO A 802 -15.71 -7.86 28.16
C PRO A 802 -15.68 -6.59 29.03
N ILE A 803 -14.49 -6.13 29.43
CA ILE A 803 -14.30 -4.92 30.25
C ILE A 803 -14.52 -3.65 29.41
N LEU A 804 -14.15 -3.69 28.12
CA LEU A 804 -14.43 -2.62 27.16
C LEU A 804 -15.92 -2.47 26.86
N ALA A 805 -16.68 -3.56 26.91
CA ALA A 805 -18.13 -3.55 26.70
C ALA A 805 -18.91 -3.04 27.92
N ALA A 806 -18.31 -3.05 29.11
CA ALA A 806 -18.98 -2.70 30.35
C ALA A 806 -19.05 -1.17 30.58
N ASP A 807 -20.20 -0.72 31.10
CA ASP A 807 -20.40 0.67 31.50
C ASP A 807 -19.59 1.00 32.77
N PRO A 808 -18.62 1.93 32.71
CA PRO A 808 -17.87 2.35 33.89
C PRO A 808 -18.73 3.00 34.98
N GLU A 809 -19.91 3.53 34.64
CA GLU A 809 -20.83 4.16 35.60
C GLU A 809 -21.78 3.15 36.26
N ALA A 810 -21.89 1.93 35.73
CA ALA A 810 -22.77 0.87 36.27
C ALA A 810 -22.19 0.11 37.49
N GLY A 811 -21.04 0.54 38.03
CA GLY A 811 -20.45 -0.01 39.25
C GLY A 811 -19.43 -1.14 39.07
N ASP A 812 -19.05 -1.49 37.83
CA ASP A 812 -17.97 -2.46 37.55
C ASP A 812 -16.59 -1.84 37.88
N SER A 813 -15.89 -2.43 38.85
CA SER A 813 -14.56 -1.98 39.31
C SER A 813 -13.52 -2.01 38.19
N LYS A 814 -13.56 -3.01 37.30
CA LYS A 814 -12.65 -3.17 36.16
C LYS A 814 -12.93 -2.13 35.09
N ALA A 815 -14.20 -1.95 34.72
CA ALA A 815 -14.60 -0.95 33.72
C ALA A 815 -14.22 0.47 34.16
N LYS A 816 -14.43 0.78 35.45
CA LYS A 816 -14.07 2.06 36.05
C LYS A 816 -12.56 2.30 36.09
N ASP A 817 -11.77 1.28 36.45
CA ASP A 817 -10.30 1.40 36.42
C ASP A 817 -9.77 1.53 34.98
N LEU A 818 -10.34 0.79 34.02
CA LEU A 818 -10.04 0.92 32.60
C LEU A 818 -10.32 2.35 32.13
N ALA A 819 -11.50 2.90 32.45
CA ALA A 819 -11.84 4.27 32.09
C ALA A 819 -10.86 5.30 32.70
N MET A 820 -10.42 5.09 33.95
CA MET A 820 -9.39 5.92 34.58
C MET A 820 -8.05 5.85 33.83
N GLN A 821 -7.62 4.66 33.42
CA GLN A 821 -6.39 4.47 32.64
C GLN A 821 -6.49 5.11 31.25
N LEU A 822 -7.59 4.90 30.54
CA LEU A 822 -7.80 5.49 29.21
C LEU A 822 -7.92 7.03 29.28
N ASN A 823 -8.58 7.59 30.30
CA ASN A 823 -8.58 9.04 30.51
C ASN A 823 -7.16 9.58 30.71
N ALA A 824 -6.34 8.92 31.55
CA ALA A 824 -4.95 9.31 31.73
C ALA A 824 -4.12 9.15 30.45
N SER A 825 -4.46 8.18 29.59
CA SER A 825 -3.74 7.88 28.34
C SER A 825 -3.76 9.02 27.31
N SER A 826 -4.74 9.93 27.42
CA SER A 826 -4.83 11.15 26.59
C SER A 826 -3.71 12.16 26.88
N LEU A 827 -3.04 12.06 28.03
CA LEU A 827 -1.99 12.98 28.45
C LEU A 827 -0.63 12.62 27.85
N LEU A 828 0.05 13.61 27.27
CA LEU A 828 1.43 13.46 26.76
C LEU A 828 2.49 13.27 27.85
N ALA A 829 2.20 13.67 29.10
CA ALA A 829 3.11 13.57 30.22
C ALA A 829 2.35 13.46 31.55
N GLY A 830 3.04 13.01 32.60
CA GLY A 830 2.48 13.00 33.96
C GLY A 830 1.52 11.85 34.30
N LYS A 831 1.29 10.92 33.37
CA LYS A 831 0.35 9.79 33.53
C LYS A 831 0.54 8.98 34.81
N ALA A 832 1.79 8.66 35.15
CA ALA A 832 2.11 7.93 36.38
C ALA A 832 1.59 8.67 37.63
N PHE A 833 1.69 10.00 37.67
CA PHE A 833 1.22 10.83 38.78
C PHE A 833 -0.31 10.94 38.82
N VAL A 834 -0.99 10.74 37.69
CA VAL A 834 -2.47 10.68 37.65
C VAL A 834 -2.95 9.32 38.17
N LEU A 835 -2.29 8.23 37.77
CA LEU A 835 -2.74 6.87 38.06
C LEU A 835 -2.25 6.29 39.39
N ILE A 836 -1.21 6.89 39.99
CA ILE A 836 -0.57 6.41 41.21
C ILE A 836 -0.70 7.50 42.30
N PRO A 837 -1.71 7.43 43.18
CA PRO A 837 -1.97 8.47 44.17
C PRO A 837 -0.79 8.75 45.12
N THR A 838 -0.06 7.71 45.55
CA THR A 838 1.12 7.85 46.41
C THR A 838 2.20 8.70 45.74
N LEU A 839 2.43 8.50 44.44
CA LEU A 839 3.37 9.27 43.65
C LEU A 839 2.93 10.74 43.50
N LYS A 840 1.63 10.96 43.28
CA LYS A 840 1.02 12.29 43.21
C LYS A 840 1.28 13.09 44.49
N TYR A 841 0.96 12.51 45.65
CA TYR A 841 1.11 13.19 46.93
C TYR A 841 2.58 13.39 47.31
N ALA A 842 3.45 12.42 47.03
CA ALA A 842 4.89 12.58 47.22
C ALA A 842 5.45 13.74 46.39
N PHE A 843 5.03 13.87 45.12
CA PHE A 843 5.44 14.97 44.26
C PHE A 843 4.95 16.33 44.77
N ILE A 844 3.69 16.42 45.20
CA ILE A 844 3.13 17.65 45.79
C ILE A 844 3.90 18.03 47.06
N ALA A 845 4.18 17.07 47.95
CA ALA A 845 4.94 17.31 49.17
C ALA A 845 6.37 17.83 48.88
N CYS A 846 7.07 17.22 47.91
CA CYS A 846 8.37 17.70 47.46
C CYS A 846 8.30 19.13 46.87
N GLY A 847 7.27 19.42 46.07
CA GLY A 847 7.06 20.76 45.52
C GLY A 847 6.82 21.82 46.59
N LEU A 848 6.00 21.50 47.60
CA LEU A 848 5.75 22.38 48.75
C LEU A 848 7.01 22.61 49.59
N LEU A 849 7.83 21.57 49.79
CA LEU A 849 9.13 21.68 50.47
C LEU A 849 10.07 22.63 49.71
N LEU A 850 10.20 22.46 48.39
CA LEU A 850 11.03 23.32 47.55
C LEU A 850 10.54 24.77 47.54
N LEU A 851 9.23 24.98 47.49
CA LEU A 851 8.64 26.30 47.59
C LEU A 851 8.93 26.95 48.96
N ALA A 852 8.80 26.19 50.05
CA ALA A 852 9.13 26.69 51.39
C ALA A 852 10.62 27.04 51.53
N LEU A 853 11.52 26.22 50.97
CA LEU A 853 12.96 26.50 50.93
C LEU A 853 13.27 27.73 50.07
N LEU A 854 12.60 27.90 48.93
CA LEU A 854 12.74 29.08 48.07
C LEU A 854 12.26 30.35 48.78
N ILE A 855 11.10 30.30 49.43
CA ILE A 855 10.58 31.43 50.21
C ILE A 855 11.53 31.77 51.37
N TYR A 856 12.04 30.75 52.07
CA TYR A 856 13.04 30.94 53.13
C TYR A 856 14.31 31.60 52.59
N TRP A 857 14.81 31.15 51.44
CA TRP A 857 15.98 31.72 50.78
C TRP A 857 15.75 33.17 50.33
N ILE A 858 14.63 33.45 49.68
CA ILE A 858 14.24 34.82 49.27
C ILE A 858 14.18 35.72 50.50
N LYS A 859 13.57 35.26 51.60
CA LYS A 859 13.48 36.01 52.85
C LYS A 859 14.86 36.33 53.43
N GLN A 860 15.80 35.38 53.40
CA GLN A 860 17.16 35.57 53.91
C GLN A 860 17.97 36.56 53.06
N ASN A 861 17.71 36.63 51.75
CA ASN A 861 18.49 37.45 50.82
C ASN A 861 17.74 38.72 50.37
N TRP A 862 16.61 39.06 50.99
CA TRP A 862 15.75 40.18 50.57
C TRP A 862 16.36 41.56 50.87
N LEU A 863 17.25 41.66 51.87
CA LEU A 863 17.81 42.92 52.35
C LEU A 863 19.30 43.10 51.99
N ASP A 864 19.96 42.08 51.46
CA ASP A 864 21.37 42.16 51.08
C ASP A 864 21.51 42.57 49.61
N ASN A 865 22.18 43.70 49.34
CA ASN A 865 22.69 44.10 48.02
C ASN A 865 23.81 43.14 47.58
N THR A 866 23.48 41.87 47.41
CA THR A 866 24.42 40.83 47.02
C THR A 866 24.77 41.00 45.55
N THR A 867 25.97 41.51 45.28
CA THR A 867 26.65 41.29 44.01
C THR A 867 26.77 39.78 43.80
N ILE A 868 26.02 39.25 42.84
CA ILE A 868 25.94 37.82 42.55
C ILE A 868 27.29 37.32 42.06
N THR A 869 28.14 36.84 42.96
CA THR A 869 29.31 36.02 42.62
C THR A 869 28.85 34.59 42.38
N LEU A 870 29.08 34.08 41.16
CA LEU A 870 28.80 32.71 40.73
C LEU A 870 29.47 31.70 41.67
N GLY A 871 28.74 31.21 42.65
CA GLY A 871 29.13 30.11 43.53
C GLY A 871 27.96 29.16 43.63
N VAL A 872 28.22 27.84 43.65
CA VAL A 872 27.33 26.66 43.69
C VAL A 872 25.83 26.91 43.91
N ALA A 873 25.42 27.76 44.86
CA ALA A 873 24.04 28.26 44.99
C ALA A 873 23.45 28.87 43.70
N SER A 874 24.20 29.62 42.88
CA SER A 874 23.74 30.15 41.60
C SER A 874 23.52 29.06 40.55
N ILE A 875 24.26 27.94 40.64
CA ILE A 875 24.06 26.77 39.78
C ILE A 875 22.80 26.02 40.24
N THR A 876 22.58 25.87 41.55
CA THR A 876 21.36 25.27 42.08
C THR A 876 20.13 26.12 41.76
N THR A 877 20.24 27.44 41.87
CA THR A 877 19.19 28.40 41.49
C THR A 877 18.99 28.42 39.98
N ALA A 878 20.05 28.34 39.16
CA ALA A 878 19.92 28.18 37.71
C ALA A 878 19.26 26.85 37.35
N ILE A 879 19.55 25.75 38.06
CA ILE A 879 18.89 24.45 37.87
C ILE A 879 17.41 24.54 38.27
N ILE A 880 17.08 25.22 39.37
CA ILE A 880 15.69 25.42 39.81
C ILE A 880 14.95 26.35 38.86
N ILE A 881 15.55 27.47 38.42
CA ILE A 881 14.99 28.40 37.42
C ILE A 881 14.90 27.73 36.05
N THR A 882 15.83 26.83 35.70
CA THR A 882 15.76 26.03 34.47
C THR A 882 14.68 24.96 34.60
N LEU A 883 14.53 24.29 35.75
CA LEU A 883 13.41 23.37 35.99
C LEU A 883 12.06 24.10 35.94
N VAL A 884 11.96 25.27 36.56
CA VAL A 884 10.75 26.11 36.58
C VAL A 884 10.49 26.73 35.20
N GLY A 885 11.53 27.14 34.47
CA GLY A 885 11.47 27.69 33.12
C GLY A 885 11.19 26.65 32.04
N VAL A 886 11.60 25.39 32.24
CA VAL A 886 11.22 24.23 31.42
C VAL A 886 9.77 23.80 31.71
N LEU A 887 9.26 24.10 32.90
CA LEU A 887 7.85 23.87 33.29
C LEU A 887 6.90 25.01 32.88
N LEU A 888 7.41 26.18 32.50
CA LEU A 888 6.62 27.28 31.95
C LEU A 888 6.63 27.23 30.41
N PRO A 889 5.47 27.17 29.73
CA PRO A 889 5.43 27.15 28.29
C PRO A 889 5.84 28.53 27.75
N PHE A 890 6.92 28.54 26.96
CA PHE A 890 7.41 29.67 26.16
C PHE A 890 7.86 30.91 26.95
N GLY A 891 9.07 30.83 27.50
CA GLY A 891 9.90 32.01 27.76
C GLY A 891 10.29 32.69 26.44
N LYS A 892 9.38 33.49 25.90
CA LYS A 892 9.59 34.39 24.76
C LYS A 892 10.89 35.17 24.96
N TYR A 893 11.67 35.31 23.88
CA TYR A 893 12.85 36.18 23.74
C TYR A 893 14.15 35.73 24.41
N LEU A 894 14.75 34.65 23.89
CA LEU A 894 16.22 34.54 23.90
C LEU A 894 16.78 35.56 22.88
N GLN A 895 16.99 36.79 23.33
CA GLN A 895 17.88 37.75 22.67
C GLN A 895 19.28 37.13 22.51
N PRO A 896 20.06 37.52 21.48
CA PRO A 896 21.28 36.82 21.08
C PRO A 896 22.37 37.04 22.12
N LEU A 897 22.43 36.17 23.13
CA LEU A 897 23.60 36.00 23.96
C LEU A 897 24.69 35.35 23.12
N ASP A 898 25.93 35.82 23.29
CA ASP A 898 27.15 35.31 22.63
C ASP A 898 27.03 33.83 22.29
N THR A 899 27.30 33.48 21.04
CA THR A 899 27.17 32.13 20.48
C THR A 899 27.69 31.05 21.45
N ALA A 900 28.80 31.31 22.17
CA ALA A 900 29.35 30.43 23.20
C ALA A 900 28.41 30.18 24.41
N ARG A 901 27.70 31.19 24.92
CA ARG A 901 26.73 31.06 26.03
C ARG A 901 25.48 30.27 25.60
N LYS A 902 25.03 30.45 24.34
CA LYS A 902 23.96 29.64 23.76
C LYS A 902 24.38 28.16 23.69
N TRP A 903 25.60 27.87 23.27
CA TRP A 903 26.12 26.50 23.18
C TRP A 903 26.33 25.85 24.55
N ILE A 904 26.86 26.59 25.53
CA ILE A 904 26.98 26.10 26.93
C ILE A 904 25.59 25.84 27.52
N GLY A 905 24.62 26.73 27.30
CA GLY A 905 23.23 26.53 27.72
C GLY A 905 22.59 25.28 27.10
N LEU A 906 22.79 25.06 25.81
CA LEU A 906 22.31 23.86 25.11
C LEU A 906 23.01 22.57 25.60
N ALA A 907 24.31 22.62 25.89
CA ALA A 907 25.05 21.48 26.43
C ALA A 907 24.61 21.13 27.87
N VAL A 908 24.37 22.13 28.72
CA VAL A 908 23.80 21.94 30.05
C VAL A 908 22.37 21.39 29.96
N LEU A 909 21.54 21.93 29.08
CA LEU A 909 20.19 21.44 28.84
C LEU A 909 20.19 19.97 28.35
N GLY A 910 21.10 19.63 27.42
CA GLY A 910 21.29 18.26 26.94
C GLY A 910 21.72 17.29 28.04
N THR A 911 22.56 17.75 28.98
CA THR A 911 23.05 16.94 30.11
C THR A 911 21.99 16.77 31.20
N VAL A 912 21.30 17.84 31.58
CA VAL A 912 20.19 17.78 32.56
C VAL A 912 19.03 16.95 32.00
N GLY A 913 18.68 17.16 30.73
CA GLY A 913 17.67 16.35 30.03
C GLY A 913 18.04 14.87 30.00
N TRP A 914 19.32 14.55 29.76
CA TRP A 914 19.85 13.18 29.84
C TRP A 914 19.68 12.55 31.23
N VAL A 915 20.00 13.26 32.31
CA VAL A 915 19.81 12.76 33.69
C VAL A 915 18.33 12.49 33.95
N LEU A 916 17.45 13.44 33.63
CA LEU A 916 16.02 13.32 33.85
C LEU A 916 15.40 12.17 33.02
N ALA A 917 15.84 12.00 31.76
CA ALA A 917 15.41 10.90 30.91
C ALA A 917 15.78 9.54 31.52
N ASN A 918 17.01 9.38 32.00
CA ASN A 918 17.46 8.14 32.63
C ASN A 918 16.74 7.86 33.96
N LEU A 919 16.48 8.88 34.78
CA LEU A 919 15.66 8.75 35.99
C LEU A 919 14.23 8.33 35.66
N HIS A 920 13.63 8.91 34.62
CA HIS A 920 12.29 8.54 34.14
C HIS A 920 12.23 7.08 33.71
N LEU A 921 13.15 6.65 32.85
CA LEU A 921 13.21 5.26 32.36
C LEU A 921 13.43 4.25 33.51
N LYS A 922 14.20 4.62 34.53
CA LYS A 922 14.54 3.74 35.65
C LYS A 922 13.39 3.57 36.65
N PHE A 923 12.66 4.64 36.96
CA PHE A 923 11.67 4.64 38.04
C PHE A 923 10.25 4.85 37.55
N PHE A 924 9.93 6.03 37.04
CA PHE A 924 8.56 6.43 36.69
C PHE A 924 7.95 5.57 35.59
N ASP A 925 8.73 5.21 34.57
CA ASP A 925 8.32 4.34 33.48
C ASP A 925 8.00 2.91 33.97
N GLN A 926 8.77 2.39 34.92
CA GLN A 926 8.55 1.06 35.50
C GLN A 926 7.28 1.03 36.36
N TRP A 927 7.07 2.06 37.19
CA TRP A 927 5.86 2.17 37.99
C TRP A 927 4.61 2.34 37.12
N PHE A 928 4.70 3.12 36.04
CA PHE A 928 3.62 3.28 35.07
C PHE A 928 3.24 1.94 34.42
N LYS A 929 4.24 1.16 33.97
CA LYS A 929 4.01 -0.19 33.41
C LYS A 929 3.39 -1.14 34.42
N GLN A 930 3.90 -1.16 35.66
CA GLN A 930 3.33 -2.01 36.72
C GLN A 930 1.87 -1.66 37.02
N ARG A 931 1.53 -0.37 37.03
CA ARG A 931 0.16 0.12 37.26
C ARG A 931 -0.81 -0.27 36.15
N GLY A 932 -0.33 -0.41 34.91
CA GLY A 932 -1.16 -0.77 33.76
C GLY A 932 -0.95 -2.20 33.25
N LYS A 933 -0.51 -3.13 34.10
CA LYS A 933 -0.54 -4.57 33.79
C LYS A 933 -1.97 -5.06 33.65
N LEU A 934 -2.22 -5.89 32.65
CA LEU A 934 -3.55 -6.48 32.41
C LEU A 934 -3.98 -7.36 33.59
N GLN A 935 -3.09 -8.21 34.10
CA GLN A 935 -3.41 -9.08 35.24
C GLN A 935 -3.94 -8.29 36.44
N ARG A 936 -3.32 -7.14 36.74
CA ARG A 936 -3.75 -6.24 37.82
C ARG A 936 -5.18 -5.70 37.62
N LEU A 937 -5.57 -5.44 36.37
CA LEU A 937 -6.93 -5.03 36.03
C LEU A 937 -7.92 -6.20 36.15
N LEU A 938 -7.51 -7.41 35.75
CA LEU A 938 -8.35 -8.61 35.83
C LEU A 938 -8.65 -9.04 37.27
N ASP A 939 -7.76 -8.72 38.21
CA ASP A 939 -7.85 -9.07 39.64
C ASP A 939 -8.70 -8.08 40.49
N LEU A 940 -9.21 -6.98 39.90
CA LEU A 940 -10.15 -6.03 40.55
C LEU A 940 -11.58 -6.57 40.63
#